data_AF-A0A6G0Z5G9-F1
#
_entry.id   AF-A0A6G0Z5G9-F1
#
_cell.length_a   1.000
_cell.length_b   1.000
_cell.length_c   1.000
_cell.angle_alpha   90.00
_cell.angle_beta   90.00
_cell.angle_gamma   90.00
#
_symmetry.space_group_name_H-M   'P 1'
#
loop_
_entity.id
_entity.type
_entity.pdbx_description
1 polymer ?
#
loop_
_entity_poly.entity_id
_entity_poly.type
_entity_poly.pdbx_seq_one_letter_code
_entity_poly.pdbx_strand_id
1 'polypeptide(L)'
;MTAVVPAAADTTVVPIVATAASNGKGHILHDGPAYSLALNKEHTHVVVAGRNVFKVFLIEQGGFKECVNLRCGKTSSVQSSSSMDVAWNPADDNVLATATTGGAVVTWNLNRSSRNKQDHIFYDHRRTVNKVTFHCVEPNLLMSGSQDGTIKCFDLRLKEAPKTYSSDSESIRDVQFSPHNNYVFAAASENGSIQIWDTRKAEKCLNKFSAHNGPVFSCDWHSELQFLATASRDKTIKVWNVTNKPIAEYTISTIAPVGRVKWRPYRRYHLASSALVLDSAINVWDVRRPYIPYASFAKHTDVATCIAWKGDPFVLLSTNRDSTLHQNFISEADLPLESANQQGMAINRDGDLVFCCPVNLNKVEIQKSKESSRKTSTTTSGEEELNTSSEMNVFRDPKIVMCLSDEAECIQTCAMQYKLIGRSIGELCEHNAGVASSVGRTTVFLLWNVLRILYDHRVSLIALKEDIMSSSNIDSSFDGENQIGSLSDEDGFRGDRPYQLGDFYFGNAEIDPLDAEHDQFDFIGLQMDSKTVEEDNDWEVPVESITLRHEIIHEPIVNDPYIPNSAPLANKLNNRITSAPLLRITSPAKIDMWNPSEIVVKALRHHVDEGDVQTAVCALIVLSDEIRSELTNPRHSWRLLHGEIESWWLNYLELLKKFKLWSCATTVIQLSRIRSILQLHRTSTSVYLTCGWCYKGLTRNNRRCYNCQHSECARCALCQRIVRGMYAWCRGCAHGGHIGHMKQWFMENKYCPTGCGHKCEY
;
A
#
# COMPACT_ATOMS: atom_id res chain seq x y z
N MET A 1 44.82 85.98 22.59
CA MET A 1 43.70 85.37 23.33
C MET A 1 43.86 83.86 23.22
N THR A 2 44.53 83.26 24.20
CA THR A 2 44.88 81.83 24.23
C THR A 2 44.74 81.36 25.68
N ALA A 3 43.83 80.41 25.91
CA ALA A 3 43.73 79.56 27.09
C ALA A 3 42.87 78.35 26.64
N VAL A 4 43.45 77.19 26.33
CA VAL A 4 44.05 76.16 27.23
C VAL A 4 43.01 75.58 28.18
N VAL A 5 42.59 74.34 27.89
CA VAL A 5 41.90 73.42 28.80
C VAL A 5 42.91 72.33 29.19
N PRO A 6 43.20 72.10 30.48
CA PRO A 6 44.08 71.01 30.92
C PRO A 6 43.31 69.75 31.36
N ALA A 7 44.06 68.65 31.40
CA ALA A 7 43.69 67.24 31.52
C ALA A 7 43.63 66.67 32.95
N ALA A 8 43.02 65.48 33.11
CA ALA A 8 43.36 64.36 34.02
C ALA A 8 42.30 63.24 33.86
N ALA A 9 42.53 61.93 33.99
CA ALA A 9 43.70 61.06 34.05
C ALA A 9 43.21 59.59 33.86
N ASP A 10 44.06 58.76 33.25
CA ASP A 10 44.18 57.29 33.24
C ASP A 10 43.09 56.37 33.81
N THR A 11 42.71 55.36 33.01
CA THR A 11 43.12 53.96 33.25
C THR A 11 42.77 53.07 32.06
N THR A 12 43.80 52.45 31.48
CA THR A 12 43.69 51.40 30.46
C THR A 12 43.11 50.12 31.08
N VAL A 13 41.92 49.72 30.65
CA VAL A 13 41.50 48.32 30.69
C VAL A 13 41.21 47.91 29.26
N VAL A 14 42.11 47.10 28.71
CA VAL A 14 41.97 46.44 27.41
C VAL A 14 40.63 45.70 27.39
N PRO A 15 39.67 46.03 26.51
CA PRO A 15 38.49 45.21 26.37
C PRO A 15 38.97 43.89 25.78
N ILE A 16 38.81 42.80 26.53
CA ILE A 16 38.88 41.46 25.99
C ILE A 16 37.75 41.40 24.96
N VAL A 17 38.13 41.56 23.69
CA VAL A 17 37.28 41.30 22.54
C VAL A 17 36.99 39.80 22.57
N ALA A 18 35.89 39.43 23.22
CA ALA A 18 35.26 38.15 22.99
C ALA A 18 34.79 38.18 21.53
N THR A 19 35.52 37.45 20.69
CA THR A 19 35.29 37.27 19.27
C THR A 19 33.84 36.87 19.01
N ALA A 20 33.04 37.83 18.50
CA ALA A 20 31.82 37.56 17.78
C ALA A 20 32.19 36.91 16.44
N ALA A 21 32.33 35.59 16.45
CA ALA A 21 32.51 34.80 15.24
C ALA A 21 31.38 33.76 15.18
N SER A 22 30.63 33.78 14.07
CA SER A 22 29.61 32.81 13.60
C SER A 22 28.10 33.08 13.79
N ASN A 23 27.65 34.28 14.17
CA ASN A 23 26.20 34.60 14.26
C ASN A 23 25.47 34.79 12.89
N GLY A 24 25.95 34.18 11.81
CA GLY A 24 25.43 34.36 10.45
C GLY A 24 24.43 33.31 9.95
N LYS A 25 24.00 32.35 10.78
CA LYS A 25 23.27 31.16 10.29
C LYS A 25 22.04 30.75 11.11
N GLY A 26 21.36 31.65 11.82
CA GLY A 26 20.07 31.34 12.47
C GLY A 26 20.11 30.17 13.47
N HIS A 27 21.31 29.79 13.94
CA HIS A 27 21.54 28.73 14.91
C HIS A 27 22.70 29.11 15.82
N ILE A 28 22.78 28.44 16.97
CA ILE A 28 23.88 28.58 17.93
C ILE A 28 24.30 27.21 18.45
N LEU A 29 25.60 27.03 18.67
CA LEU A 29 26.17 25.85 19.31
C LEU A 29 26.31 26.11 20.82
N HIS A 30 25.95 25.14 21.65
CA HIS A 30 26.09 25.21 23.10
C HIS A 30 26.86 24.01 23.67
N ASP A 31 27.19 24.05 24.97
CA ASP A 31 28.23 23.21 25.61
C ASP A 31 27.84 21.72 25.85
N GLY A 32 26.84 21.20 25.15
CA GLY A 32 26.37 19.81 25.27
C GLY A 32 24.91 19.60 24.88
N PRO A 33 24.42 18.36 24.86
CA PRO A 33 23.11 18.02 24.30
C PRO A 33 21.96 18.70 25.07
N ALA A 34 21.03 19.28 24.31
CA ALA A 34 19.79 19.85 24.84
C ALA A 34 18.67 18.80 24.78
N TYR A 35 17.88 18.70 25.84
CA TYR A 35 16.73 17.78 25.91
C TYR A 35 15.39 18.50 25.81
N SER A 36 15.34 19.76 26.25
CA SER A 36 14.12 20.56 26.19
C SER A 36 14.43 22.05 26.02
N LEU A 37 13.42 22.76 25.52
CA LEU A 37 13.41 24.20 25.34
C LEU A 37 12.04 24.74 25.72
N ALA A 38 12.00 25.98 26.23
CA ALA A 38 10.77 26.70 26.51
C ALA A 38 10.93 28.19 26.20
N LEU A 39 9.82 28.85 25.88
CA LEU A 39 9.77 30.26 25.52
C LEU A 39 9.13 31.08 26.64
N ASN A 40 9.56 32.34 26.79
CA ASN A 40 8.86 33.29 27.65
C ASN A 40 7.53 33.75 27.02
N LYS A 41 6.70 34.44 27.80
CA LYS A 41 5.37 34.90 27.38
C LYS A 41 5.40 35.76 26.11
N GLU A 42 6.39 36.65 26.01
CA GLU A 42 6.56 37.57 24.87
C GLU A 42 7.30 36.93 23.69
N HIS A 43 7.70 35.65 23.79
CA HIS A 43 8.44 34.90 22.77
C HIS A 43 9.73 35.61 22.29
N THR A 44 10.37 36.36 23.18
CA THR A 44 11.63 37.09 22.95
C THR A 44 12.84 36.32 23.47
N HIS A 45 12.64 35.48 24.48
CA HIS A 45 13.69 34.67 25.09
C HIS A 45 13.32 33.20 25.04
N VAL A 46 14.33 32.36 24.85
CA VAL A 46 14.23 30.89 24.91
C VAL A 46 15.19 30.36 25.95
N VAL A 47 14.70 29.49 26.82
CA VAL A 47 15.54 28.72 27.74
C VAL A 47 15.78 27.34 27.14
N VAL A 48 17.03 26.88 27.21
CA VAL A 48 17.44 25.54 26.77
C VAL A 48 18.05 24.81 27.95
N ALA A 49 17.58 23.59 28.18
CA ALA A 49 18.02 22.74 29.27
C ALA A 49 18.42 21.34 28.78
N GLY A 50 19.45 20.78 29.40
CA GLY A 50 19.97 19.45 29.11
C GLY A 50 20.90 18.95 30.22
N ARG A 51 21.75 17.97 29.91
CA ARG A 51 22.71 17.42 30.90
C ARG A 51 23.79 18.44 31.26
N ASN A 52 24.30 19.14 30.25
CA ASN A 52 25.42 20.07 30.38
C ASN A 52 25.09 21.52 30.03
N VAL A 53 23.90 21.78 29.52
CA VAL A 53 23.44 23.10 29.12
C VAL A 53 22.25 23.50 29.99
N PHE A 54 22.30 24.70 30.55
CA PHE A 54 21.12 25.33 31.12
C PHE A 54 21.25 26.85 30.99
N LYS A 55 20.78 27.37 29.85
CA LYS A 55 21.04 28.74 29.40
C LYS A 55 19.77 29.39 28.89
N VAL A 56 19.67 30.71 29.09
CA VAL A 56 18.64 31.56 28.50
C VAL A 56 19.27 32.37 27.38
N PHE A 57 18.64 32.33 26.21
CA PHE A 57 19.03 33.07 25.02
C PHE A 57 17.97 34.08 24.64
N LEU A 58 18.40 35.27 24.20
CA LEU A 58 17.56 36.24 23.49
C LEU A 58 17.51 35.83 22.02
N ILE A 59 16.31 35.87 21.44
CA ILE A 59 16.06 35.56 20.04
C ILE A 59 16.19 36.87 19.23
N GLU A 60 17.24 36.98 18.43
CA GLU A 60 17.51 38.14 17.57
C GLU A 60 17.22 37.82 16.09
N GLN A 61 17.08 38.83 15.25
CA GLN A 61 16.97 38.63 13.80
C GLN A 61 18.31 38.10 13.26
N GLY A 62 18.42 36.78 13.11
CA GLY A 62 19.60 36.11 12.55
C GLY A 62 20.33 35.17 13.50
N GLY A 63 19.88 35.00 14.75
CA GLY A 63 20.48 34.04 15.68
C GLY A 63 20.07 34.23 17.13
N PHE A 64 20.91 33.72 18.03
CA PHE A 64 20.68 33.72 19.47
C PHE A 64 21.79 34.46 20.19
N LYS A 65 21.43 35.18 21.26
CA LYS A 65 22.39 35.83 22.15
C LYS A 65 22.25 35.29 23.57
N GLU A 66 23.32 34.70 24.10
CA GLU A 66 23.33 34.20 25.48
C GLU A 66 23.12 35.35 26.48
N CYS A 67 22.11 35.22 27.34
CA CYS A 67 21.76 36.21 28.36
C CYS A 67 22.17 35.75 29.75
N VAL A 68 21.81 34.51 30.12
CA VAL A 68 22.02 33.98 31.47
C VAL A 68 22.42 32.51 31.38
N ASN A 69 23.49 32.15 32.10
CA ASN A 69 23.87 30.77 32.33
C ASN A 69 23.50 30.36 33.76
N LEU A 70 22.49 29.50 33.89
CA LEU A 70 21.94 29.06 35.17
C LEU A 70 22.76 27.92 35.81
N ARG A 71 23.74 27.40 35.08
CA ARG A 71 24.70 26.41 35.57
C ARG A 71 25.88 27.11 36.24
N CYS A 72 25.69 27.62 37.46
CA CYS A 72 26.75 28.31 38.20
C CYS A 72 26.87 27.89 39.68
N GLY A 73 28.07 27.45 40.10
CA GLY A 73 28.46 27.26 41.52
C GLY A 73 29.01 25.88 41.85
N LYS A 74 29.64 25.72 43.03
CA LYS A 74 30.03 24.40 43.58
C LYS A 74 28.77 23.53 43.61
N THR A 75 28.84 22.39 42.92
CA THR A 75 27.71 21.53 42.57
C THR A 75 26.84 21.17 43.77
N SER A 76 25.65 21.76 43.85
CA SER A 76 24.56 21.10 44.57
C SER A 76 24.23 19.80 43.82
N SER A 77 23.94 18.71 44.53
CA SER A 77 23.65 17.38 43.93
C SER A 77 22.55 17.43 42.86
N VAL A 78 21.63 18.39 42.98
CA VAL A 78 20.52 18.61 42.05
C VAL A 78 20.97 19.32 40.76
N GLN A 79 21.94 20.25 40.82
CA GLN A 79 22.52 20.87 39.61
C GLN A 79 23.39 19.90 38.81
N SER A 80 23.89 18.83 39.44
CA SER A 80 24.58 17.73 38.76
C SER A 80 23.61 16.74 38.09
N SER A 81 22.32 16.81 38.42
CA SER A 81 21.29 15.94 37.84
C SER A 81 20.85 16.50 36.49
N SER A 82 20.72 15.63 35.50
CA SER A 82 20.35 16.02 34.14
C SER A 82 18.92 16.58 34.11
N SER A 83 18.74 17.75 33.51
CA SER A 83 17.41 18.35 33.33
C SER A 83 16.72 17.70 32.13
N MET A 84 15.62 16.97 32.36
CA MET A 84 14.87 16.27 31.32
C MET A 84 13.94 17.21 30.55
N ASP A 85 13.33 18.15 31.28
CA ASP A 85 12.38 19.12 30.73
C ASP A 85 12.52 20.48 31.41
N VAL A 86 12.14 21.53 30.69
CA VAL A 86 12.11 22.90 31.19
C VAL A 86 10.79 23.55 30.80
N ALA A 87 10.23 24.34 31.70
CA ALA A 87 9.07 25.16 31.44
C ALA A 87 9.33 26.59 31.90
N TRP A 88 8.84 27.55 31.11
CA TRP A 88 8.78 28.95 31.50
C TRP A 88 7.41 29.25 32.07
N ASN A 89 7.34 30.03 33.14
CA ASN A 89 6.07 30.49 33.66
C ASN A 89 5.40 31.47 32.67
N PRO A 90 4.17 31.21 32.20
CA PRO A 90 3.49 32.06 31.22
C PRO A 90 3.03 33.42 31.78
N ALA A 91 3.01 33.59 33.10
CA ALA A 91 2.54 34.80 33.75
C ALA A 91 3.67 35.63 34.40
N ASP A 92 4.79 35.01 34.80
CA ASP A 92 5.98 35.68 35.33
C ASP A 92 7.24 35.28 34.56
N ASP A 93 7.78 36.20 33.77
CA ASP A 93 8.97 35.99 32.94
C ASP A 93 10.23 35.68 33.76
N ASN A 94 10.22 35.89 35.08
CA ASN A 94 11.39 35.62 35.93
C ASN A 94 11.41 34.21 36.51
N VAL A 95 10.34 33.43 36.35
CA VAL A 95 10.21 32.12 36.98
C VAL A 95 10.31 31.00 35.94
N LEU A 96 11.23 30.06 36.19
CA LEU A 96 11.41 28.85 35.40
C LEU A 96 11.24 27.61 36.27
N ALA A 97 10.92 26.48 35.66
CA ALA A 97 10.92 25.18 36.31
C ALA A 97 11.66 24.14 35.48
N THR A 98 12.36 23.23 36.13
CA THR A 98 13.07 22.12 35.50
C THR A 98 12.70 20.80 36.16
N ALA A 99 12.48 19.78 35.34
CA ALA A 99 12.34 18.39 35.76
C ALA A 99 13.71 17.70 35.74
N THR A 100 14.05 16.95 36.78
CA THR A 100 15.35 16.27 36.88
C THR A 100 15.23 14.75 36.84
N THR A 101 16.29 14.08 36.40
CA THR A 101 16.41 12.61 36.48
C THR A 101 16.40 12.09 37.92
N GLY A 102 16.77 12.91 38.90
CA GLY A 102 16.79 12.55 40.32
C GLY A 102 15.42 12.60 41.03
N GLY A 103 14.32 12.84 40.30
CA GLY A 103 12.99 12.95 40.89
C GLY A 103 12.68 14.31 41.52
N ALA A 104 13.62 15.25 41.49
CA ALA A 104 13.37 16.60 41.98
C ALA A 104 12.72 17.47 40.89
N VAL A 105 11.78 18.33 41.31
CA VAL A 105 11.29 19.47 40.52
C VAL A 105 11.90 20.72 41.12
N VAL A 106 12.58 21.51 40.29
CA VAL A 106 13.31 22.70 40.76
C VAL A 106 12.76 23.94 40.09
N THR A 107 12.54 24.99 40.86
CA THR A 107 12.17 26.31 40.33
C THR A 107 13.31 27.28 40.44
N TRP A 108 13.35 28.23 39.52
CA TRP A 108 14.44 29.19 39.37
C TRP A 108 13.85 30.58 39.21
N ASN A 109 14.45 31.54 39.90
CA ASN A 109 14.05 32.94 39.85
C ASN A 109 15.20 33.78 39.28
N LEU A 110 14.99 34.31 38.07
CA LEU A 110 15.96 35.08 37.30
C LEU A 110 16.30 36.43 37.96
N ASN A 111 15.41 36.99 38.78
CA ASN A 111 15.63 38.26 39.48
C ASN A 111 16.59 38.16 40.67
N ARG A 112 16.88 36.96 41.18
CA ARG A 112 17.71 36.81 42.38
C ARG A 112 19.11 37.41 42.19
N SER A 113 19.55 38.24 43.14
CA SER A 113 20.91 38.81 43.26
C SER A 113 22.05 37.85 42.96
N SER A 114 21.90 36.64 43.53
CA SER A 114 22.92 35.62 43.65
C SER A 114 23.23 34.93 42.32
N ARG A 115 24.48 34.44 42.22
CA ARG A 115 24.91 33.57 41.12
C ARG A 115 24.13 32.26 41.06
N ASN A 116 23.66 31.76 42.21
CA ASN A 116 22.67 30.69 42.27
C ASN A 116 21.27 31.31 42.20
N LYS A 117 20.55 31.04 41.10
CA LYS A 117 19.18 31.53 40.84
C LYS A 117 18.09 30.54 41.29
N GLN A 118 18.47 29.42 41.90
CA GLN A 118 17.55 28.41 42.41
C GLN A 118 16.63 28.99 43.49
N ASP A 119 15.34 28.66 43.44
CA ASP A 119 14.29 29.19 44.32
C ASP A 119 13.71 28.11 45.23
N HIS A 120 12.96 27.14 44.67
CA HIS A 120 12.42 25.99 45.40
C HIS A 120 12.90 24.65 44.83
N ILE A 121 12.96 23.63 45.70
CA ILE A 121 13.27 22.25 45.33
C ILE A 121 12.21 21.35 45.95
N PHE A 122 11.51 20.58 45.13
CA PHE A 122 10.50 19.63 45.55
C PHE A 122 11.02 18.20 45.35
N TYR A 123 11.14 17.43 46.43
CA TYR A 123 11.58 16.02 46.41
C TYR A 123 10.41 15.05 46.59
N ASP A 124 9.26 15.38 45.99
CA ASP A 124 8.04 14.59 46.20
C ASP A 124 7.95 13.34 45.33
N HIS A 125 8.67 13.30 44.19
CA HIS A 125 8.70 12.13 43.30
C HIS A 125 9.82 11.16 43.68
N ARG A 126 9.56 9.86 43.46
CA ARG A 126 10.49 8.78 43.80
C ARG A 126 11.40 8.37 42.64
N ARG A 127 11.01 8.72 41.41
CA ARG A 127 11.70 8.37 40.17
C ARG A 127 11.82 9.60 39.27
N THR A 128 12.43 9.43 38.10
CA THR A 128 12.67 10.49 37.12
C THR A 128 11.40 11.28 36.81
N VAL A 129 11.51 12.62 36.78
CA VAL A 129 10.42 13.48 36.31
C VAL A 129 10.61 13.69 34.81
N ASN A 130 9.64 13.27 34.01
CA ASN A 130 9.71 13.33 32.55
C ASN A 130 9.29 14.69 32.01
N LYS A 131 8.30 15.33 32.63
CA LYS A 131 7.70 16.57 32.15
C LYS A 131 7.36 17.52 33.29
N VAL A 132 7.49 18.82 33.03
CA VAL A 132 7.01 19.89 33.91
C VAL A 132 6.24 20.94 33.10
N THR A 133 5.14 21.44 33.64
CA THR A 133 4.32 22.48 32.99
C THR A 133 3.72 23.44 34.00
N PHE A 134 3.79 24.73 33.73
CA PHE A 134 3.04 25.72 34.50
C PHE A 134 1.58 25.73 34.08
N HIS A 135 0.72 26.17 34.99
CA HIS A 135 -0.67 26.45 34.68
C HIS A 135 -0.76 27.70 33.78
N CYS A 136 -1.67 27.70 32.81
CA CYS A 136 -1.78 28.74 31.79
C CYS A 136 -2.19 30.13 32.33
N VAL A 137 -3.02 30.18 33.39
CA VAL A 137 -3.50 31.42 34.03
C VAL A 137 -2.91 31.68 35.42
N GLU A 138 -2.93 30.69 36.32
CA GLU A 138 -2.43 30.81 37.69
C GLU A 138 -0.89 30.68 37.78
N PRO A 139 -0.14 31.77 38.05
CA PRO A 139 1.33 31.78 38.00
C PRO A 139 2.00 30.85 39.02
N ASN A 140 1.32 30.56 40.13
CA ASN A 140 1.89 29.80 41.24
C ASN A 140 1.64 28.30 41.14
N LEU A 141 0.89 27.84 40.13
CA LEU A 141 0.59 26.42 39.96
C LEU A 141 1.52 25.78 38.94
N LEU A 142 2.17 24.70 39.37
CA LEU A 142 3.11 23.91 38.58
C LEU A 142 2.68 22.45 38.61
N MET A 143 2.80 21.75 37.48
CA MET A 143 2.53 20.32 37.41
C MET A 143 3.75 19.55 36.90
N SER A 144 3.90 18.32 37.41
CA SER A 144 4.93 17.38 36.98
C SER A 144 4.34 16.00 36.72
N GLY A 145 4.89 15.32 35.70
CA GLY A 145 4.63 13.90 35.41
C GLY A 145 5.90 13.08 35.58
N SER A 146 5.81 11.97 36.30
CA SER A 146 6.96 11.16 36.71
C SER A 146 6.89 9.71 36.23
N GLN A 147 8.05 9.04 36.21
CA GLN A 147 8.20 7.61 36.01
C GLN A 147 7.80 6.77 37.23
N ASP A 148 7.36 7.40 38.32
CA ASP A 148 6.71 6.70 39.44
C ASP A 148 5.20 6.49 39.23
N GLY A 149 4.65 6.89 38.07
CA GLY A 149 3.23 6.76 37.74
C GLY A 149 2.34 7.84 38.36
N THR A 150 2.91 8.80 39.09
CA THR A 150 2.17 9.90 39.72
C THR A 150 2.34 11.20 38.96
N ILE A 151 1.32 12.03 39.07
CA ILE A 151 1.32 13.42 38.61
C ILE A 151 1.17 14.28 39.87
N LYS A 152 2.02 15.28 40.04
CA LYS A 152 1.97 16.16 41.21
C LYS A 152 1.69 17.59 40.78
N CYS A 153 0.89 18.27 41.58
CA CYS A 153 0.63 19.69 41.45
C CYS A 153 1.27 20.39 42.64
N PHE A 154 2.18 21.32 42.34
CA PHE A 154 2.85 22.18 43.31
C PHE A 154 2.21 23.56 43.30
N ASP A 155 2.10 24.15 44.48
CA ASP A 155 1.87 25.58 44.63
C ASP A 155 3.19 26.20 45.07
N LEU A 156 3.73 27.14 44.31
CA LEU A 156 5.02 27.79 44.59
C LEU A 156 5.05 28.50 45.95
N ARG A 157 3.88 28.79 46.54
CA ARG A 157 3.76 29.40 47.87
C ARG A 157 3.95 28.39 49.01
N LEU A 158 3.87 27.09 48.70
CA LEU A 158 3.97 25.98 49.64
C LEU A 158 5.29 25.23 49.43
N LYS A 159 5.72 24.48 50.44
CA LYS A 159 6.95 23.67 50.37
C LYS A 159 6.75 22.26 49.82
N GLU A 160 5.52 21.75 49.85
CA GLU A 160 5.16 20.39 49.46
C GLU A 160 4.04 20.42 48.41
N ALA A 161 3.93 19.37 47.60
CA ALA A 161 2.84 19.24 46.63
C ALA A 161 1.46 19.13 47.31
N PRO A 162 0.55 20.13 47.18
CA PRO A 162 -0.79 20.04 47.77
C PRO A 162 -1.65 18.91 47.19
N LYS A 163 -1.40 18.47 45.96
CA LYS A 163 -2.21 17.43 45.30
C LYS A 163 -1.33 16.45 44.53
N THR A 164 -1.65 15.17 44.69
CA THR A 164 -1.06 14.07 43.91
C THR A 164 -2.19 13.34 43.19
N TYR A 165 -2.04 13.12 41.88
CA TYR A 165 -2.94 12.32 41.06
C TYR A 165 -2.23 11.01 40.74
N SER A 166 -2.79 9.89 41.20
CA SER A 166 -2.24 8.57 40.92
C SER A 166 -2.81 8.07 39.60
N SER A 167 -1.94 7.87 38.61
CA SER A 167 -2.35 7.14 37.41
C SER A 167 -2.22 5.64 37.67
N ASP A 168 -3.11 4.80 37.13
CA ASP A 168 -2.94 3.34 37.18
C ASP A 168 -1.81 2.84 36.24
N SER A 169 -0.94 3.72 35.76
CA SER A 169 0.12 3.43 34.78
C SER A 169 1.48 3.51 35.44
N GLU A 170 2.43 2.70 34.96
CA GLU A 170 3.78 2.64 35.50
C GLU A 170 4.58 3.94 35.30
N SER A 171 4.33 4.69 34.23
CA SER A 171 5.01 5.96 33.96
C SER A 171 4.13 6.94 33.20
N ILE A 172 4.26 8.23 33.56
CA ILE A 172 3.72 9.38 32.84
C ILE A 172 4.85 10.08 32.09
N ARG A 173 4.65 10.29 30.79
CA ARG A 173 5.66 10.83 29.86
C ARG A 173 5.47 12.29 29.53
N ASP A 174 4.23 12.73 29.41
CA ASP A 174 3.89 14.12 29.13
C ASP A 174 2.66 14.53 29.95
N VAL A 175 2.61 15.81 30.32
CA VAL A 175 1.51 16.43 31.06
C VAL A 175 1.31 17.84 30.53
N GLN A 176 0.08 18.19 30.17
CA GLN A 176 -0.25 19.45 29.52
C GLN A 176 -1.61 19.97 29.98
N PHE A 177 -1.65 21.22 30.46
CA PHE A 177 -2.89 21.92 30.78
C PHE A 177 -3.69 22.23 29.53
N SER A 178 -5.01 22.12 29.63
CA SER A 178 -5.90 22.52 28.55
C SER A 178 -5.97 24.05 28.47
N PRO A 179 -5.81 24.66 27.28
CA PRO A 179 -6.00 26.10 27.10
C PRO A 179 -7.47 26.52 27.16
N HIS A 180 -8.42 25.58 27.02
CA HIS A 180 -9.86 25.88 27.00
C HIS A 180 -10.51 25.85 28.38
N ASN A 181 -9.95 25.08 29.31
CA ASN A 181 -10.48 24.94 30.66
C ASN A 181 -9.32 24.90 31.65
N ASN A 182 -9.24 25.93 32.48
CA ASN A 182 -8.20 26.11 33.49
C ASN A 182 -8.07 24.92 34.44
N TYR A 183 -9.16 24.20 34.70
CA TYR A 183 -9.11 23.08 35.65
C TYR A 183 -8.75 21.74 35.00
N VAL A 184 -8.61 21.65 33.67
CA VAL A 184 -8.43 20.38 32.97
C VAL A 184 -7.00 20.23 32.47
N PHE A 185 -6.43 19.03 32.62
CA PHE A 185 -5.15 18.67 32.02
C PHE A 185 -5.18 17.26 31.40
N ALA A 186 -4.32 17.04 30.42
CA ALA A 186 -4.06 15.72 29.84
C ALA A 186 -2.75 15.16 30.40
N ALA A 187 -2.72 13.85 30.61
CA ALA A 187 -1.54 13.09 30.96
C ALA A 187 -1.36 11.92 30.00
N ALA A 188 -0.18 11.86 29.38
CA ALA A 188 0.21 10.83 28.45
C ALA A 188 1.03 9.75 29.17
N SER A 189 0.63 8.48 29.01
CA SER A 189 1.22 7.37 29.75
C SER A 189 1.99 6.39 28.87
N GLU A 190 2.91 5.65 29.50
CA GLU A 190 3.79 4.66 28.83
C GLU A 190 3.00 3.47 28.26
N ASN A 191 1.84 3.15 28.81
CA ASN A 191 0.99 2.05 28.34
C ASN A 191 0.11 2.41 27.11
N GLY A 192 0.32 3.58 26.49
CA GLY A 192 -0.45 4.00 25.31
C GLY A 192 -1.79 4.70 25.62
N SER A 193 -2.12 4.88 26.90
CA SER A 193 -3.35 5.58 27.30
C SER A 193 -3.16 7.09 27.44
N ILE A 194 -4.24 7.84 27.25
CA ILE A 194 -4.34 9.23 27.65
C ILE A 194 -5.38 9.34 28.77
N GLN A 195 -5.03 10.10 29.79
CA GLN A 195 -5.91 10.38 30.92
C GLN A 195 -6.18 11.89 30.99
N ILE A 196 -7.45 12.24 31.10
CA ILE A 196 -7.92 13.62 31.28
C ILE A 196 -8.37 13.77 32.72
N TRP A 197 -7.88 14.81 33.39
CA TRP A 197 -8.07 15.02 34.81
C TRP A 197 -8.63 16.41 35.11
N ASP A 198 -9.33 16.53 36.24
CA ASP A 198 -9.73 17.81 36.82
C ASP A 198 -8.83 18.11 38.01
N THR A 199 -8.13 19.25 37.98
CA THR A 199 -7.27 19.71 39.08
C THR A 199 -7.98 19.86 40.42
N ARG A 200 -9.32 19.98 40.41
CA ARG A 200 -10.14 20.07 41.62
C ARG A 200 -10.48 18.70 42.21
N LYS A 201 -10.34 17.62 41.43
CA LYS A 201 -10.70 16.24 41.83
C LYS A 201 -9.50 15.30 41.63
N ALA A 202 -8.68 15.17 42.66
CA ALA A 202 -7.47 14.35 42.62
C ALA A 202 -7.75 12.83 42.62
N GLU A 203 -8.85 12.40 43.24
CA GLU A 203 -9.16 10.99 43.46
C GLU A 203 -9.64 10.23 42.21
N LYS A 204 -10.12 10.95 41.18
CA LYS A 204 -10.76 10.31 40.03
C LYS A 204 -10.44 11.00 38.72
N CYS A 205 -9.94 10.21 37.78
CA CYS A 205 -9.77 10.59 36.38
C CYS A 205 -11.12 10.89 35.72
N LEU A 206 -11.22 12.00 34.99
CA LEU A 206 -12.45 12.37 34.27
C LEU A 206 -12.71 11.43 33.10
N ASN A 207 -11.65 11.13 32.33
CA ASN A 207 -11.76 10.30 31.14
C ASN A 207 -10.42 9.59 30.87
N LYS A 208 -10.49 8.31 30.50
CA LYS A 208 -9.31 7.48 30.17
C LYS A 208 -9.62 6.73 28.89
N PHE A 209 -8.74 6.82 27.91
CA PHE A 209 -8.88 6.12 26.65
C PHE A 209 -7.53 5.60 26.14
N SER A 210 -7.56 4.47 25.44
CA SER A 210 -6.38 3.92 24.76
C SER A 210 -6.19 4.67 23.46
N ALA A 211 -5.13 5.48 23.38
CA ALA A 211 -4.85 6.29 22.21
C ALA A 211 -3.96 5.53 21.21
N HIS A 212 -2.96 4.83 21.72
CA HIS A 212 -1.90 4.20 20.94
C HIS A 212 -1.59 2.78 21.41
N ASN A 213 -0.96 2.00 20.53
CA ASN A 213 -0.53 0.62 20.82
C ASN A 213 0.84 0.55 21.50
N GLY A 214 1.43 1.70 21.83
CA GLY A 214 2.70 1.81 22.53
C GLY A 214 2.84 3.14 23.26
N PRO A 215 3.97 3.39 23.92
CA PRO A 215 4.20 4.58 24.73
C PRO A 215 3.84 5.87 24.02
N VAL A 216 3.06 6.73 24.69
CA VAL A 216 2.80 8.09 24.22
C VAL A 216 3.86 9.00 24.79
N PHE A 217 4.69 9.59 23.93
CA PHE A 217 5.81 10.43 24.36
C PHE A 217 5.45 11.89 24.48
N SER A 218 4.45 12.35 23.73
CA SER A 218 4.03 13.74 23.78
C SER A 218 2.55 13.92 23.49
N CYS A 219 1.97 14.92 24.13
CA CYS A 219 0.63 15.40 23.85
C CYS A 219 0.60 16.94 23.80
N ASP A 220 -0.23 17.51 22.93
CA ASP A 220 -0.35 18.96 22.80
C ASP A 220 -1.79 19.37 22.46
N TRP A 221 -2.30 20.38 23.17
CA TRP A 221 -3.62 20.91 22.94
C TRP A 221 -3.61 21.91 21.79
N HIS A 222 -4.63 21.85 20.95
CA HIS A 222 -4.87 22.90 19.97
C HIS A 222 -5.32 24.19 20.70
N SER A 223 -4.94 25.37 20.21
CA SER A 223 -5.23 26.65 20.87
C SER A 223 -6.71 27.05 20.81
N GLU A 224 -7.38 26.82 19.67
CA GLU A 224 -8.78 27.22 19.43
C GLU A 224 -9.81 26.09 19.55
N LEU A 225 -9.54 24.93 18.94
CA LEU A 225 -10.41 23.74 18.96
C LEU A 225 -10.07 22.83 20.14
N GLN A 226 -11.04 22.11 20.69
CA GLN A 226 -10.82 21.07 21.72
C GLN A 226 -10.18 19.79 21.16
N PHE A 227 -9.14 19.96 20.34
CA PHE A 227 -8.33 18.89 19.79
C PHE A 227 -7.09 18.64 20.66
N LEU A 228 -6.78 17.38 20.87
CA LEU A 228 -5.55 16.92 21.49
C LEU A 228 -4.76 16.11 20.48
N ALA A 229 -3.55 16.56 20.15
CA ALA A 229 -2.61 15.77 19.35
C ALA A 229 -1.79 14.88 20.27
N THR A 230 -1.58 13.62 19.87
CA THR A 230 -0.80 12.64 20.62
C THR A 230 0.21 11.96 19.69
N ALA A 231 1.42 11.76 20.18
CA ALA A 231 2.54 11.17 19.44
C ALA A 231 3.09 9.95 20.17
N SER A 232 3.33 8.85 19.45
CA SER A 232 3.67 7.56 20.05
C SER A 232 4.81 6.82 19.36
N ARG A 233 5.33 5.81 20.07
CA ARG A 233 6.24 4.79 19.56
C ARG A 233 5.66 3.98 18.41
N ASP A 234 4.34 3.89 18.30
CA ASP A 234 3.64 3.15 17.23
C ASP A 234 3.76 3.80 15.84
N LYS A 235 4.57 4.87 15.71
CA LYS A 235 4.80 5.63 14.49
C LYS A 235 3.55 6.34 13.98
N THR A 236 2.64 6.68 14.89
CA THR A 236 1.44 7.45 14.53
C THR A 236 1.33 8.72 15.37
N ILE A 237 0.78 9.74 14.73
CA ILE A 237 0.26 10.94 15.39
C ILE A 237 -1.25 10.88 15.25
N LYS A 238 -1.97 10.95 16.37
CA LYS A 238 -3.43 10.95 16.37
C LYS A 238 -3.95 12.25 16.92
N VAL A 239 -5.00 12.77 16.29
CA VAL A 239 -5.72 13.97 16.74
C VAL A 239 -7.08 13.55 17.25
N TRP A 240 -7.34 13.88 18.52
CA TRP A 240 -8.53 13.47 19.24
C TRP A 240 -9.44 14.66 19.48
N ASN A 241 -10.73 14.51 19.19
CA ASN A 241 -11.72 15.46 19.64
C ASN A 241 -12.15 15.11 21.07
N VAL A 242 -11.82 15.96 22.04
CA VAL A 242 -12.01 15.69 23.47
C VAL A 242 -13.32 16.28 24.02
N THR A 243 -14.14 16.92 23.18
CA THR A 243 -15.41 17.55 23.60
C THR A 243 -16.40 16.55 24.20
N ASN A 244 -16.43 15.32 23.66
CA ASN A 244 -17.33 14.25 24.07
C ASN A 244 -16.52 12.97 24.39
N LYS A 245 -17.02 11.79 23.97
CA LYS A 245 -16.20 10.57 23.95
C LYS A 245 -15.03 10.80 22.99
N PRO A 246 -13.78 10.56 23.42
CA PRO A 246 -12.60 10.80 22.60
C PRO A 246 -12.64 9.89 21.37
N ILE A 247 -12.68 10.52 20.20
CA ILE A 247 -12.65 9.86 18.90
C ILE A 247 -11.44 10.42 18.16
N ALA A 248 -10.61 9.53 17.59
CA ALA A 248 -9.52 9.92 16.72
C ALA A 248 -10.12 10.42 15.40
N GLU A 249 -10.00 11.71 15.14
CA GLU A 249 -10.51 12.36 13.92
C GLU A 249 -9.51 12.26 12.78
N TYR A 250 -8.22 12.42 13.08
CA TYR A 250 -7.14 12.31 12.12
C TYR A 250 -6.04 11.39 12.65
N THR A 251 -5.46 10.59 11.76
CA THR A 251 -4.30 9.73 12.05
C THR A 251 -3.26 9.92 10.96
N ILE A 252 -2.05 10.30 11.36
CA ILE A 252 -0.88 10.46 10.50
C ILE A 252 0.08 9.32 10.79
N SER A 253 0.49 8.58 9.76
CA SER A 253 1.50 7.54 9.86
C SER A 253 2.86 8.09 9.48
N THR A 254 3.85 7.97 10.37
CA THR A 254 5.23 8.42 10.15
C THR A 254 6.17 7.24 9.91
N ILE A 255 7.34 7.50 9.34
CA ILE A 255 8.36 6.45 9.08
C ILE A 255 9.01 5.93 10.38
N ALA A 256 9.11 6.81 11.38
CA ALA A 256 9.80 6.59 12.64
C ALA A 256 8.89 6.91 13.84
N PRO A 257 9.20 6.35 15.03
CA PRO A 257 8.55 6.72 16.30
C PRO A 257 8.57 8.23 16.52
N VAL A 258 7.47 8.82 16.98
CA VAL A 258 7.37 10.28 17.15
C VAL A 258 7.62 10.66 18.60
N GLY A 259 8.60 11.53 18.84
CA GLY A 259 9.03 11.94 20.18
C GLY A 259 8.38 13.23 20.68
N ARG A 260 8.05 14.16 19.78
CA ARG A 260 7.42 15.45 20.11
C ARG A 260 6.36 15.81 19.08
N VAL A 261 5.30 16.46 19.54
CA VAL A 261 4.28 17.07 18.69
C VAL A 261 3.91 18.45 19.22
N LYS A 262 3.75 19.43 18.32
CA LYS A 262 3.30 20.79 18.66
C LYS A 262 2.40 21.39 17.60
N TRP A 263 1.22 21.87 17.99
CA TRP A 263 0.31 22.60 17.10
C TRP A 263 0.93 23.91 16.63
N ARG A 264 0.73 24.22 15.35
CA ARG A 264 1.17 25.48 14.76
C ARG A 264 0.19 26.60 15.15
N PRO A 265 0.64 27.69 15.77
CA PRO A 265 -0.21 28.82 16.14
C PRO A 265 -0.96 29.39 14.92
N TYR A 266 -2.19 29.86 15.11
CA TYR A 266 -3.03 30.48 14.06
C TYR A 266 -3.32 29.64 12.81
N ARG A 267 -2.94 28.36 12.80
CA ARG A 267 -3.19 27.42 11.70
C ARG A 267 -3.95 26.21 12.21
N ARG A 268 -5.23 26.17 11.89
CA ARG A 268 -6.22 25.21 12.42
C ARG A 268 -5.87 23.72 12.23
N TYR A 269 -5.22 23.39 11.12
CA TYR A 269 -4.97 22.00 10.74
C TYR A 269 -3.48 21.65 10.68
N HIS A 270 -2.59 22.54 11.13
CA HIS A 270 -1.14 22.32 11.01
C HIS A 270 -0.51 21.93 12.35
N LEU A 271 0.29 20.86 12.35
CA LEU A 271 1.09 20.46 13.51
C LEU A 271 2.52 20.12 13.09
N ALA A 272 3.49 20.37 13.97
CA ALA A 272 4.88 19.96 13.80
C ALA A 272 5.15 18.68 14.61
N SER A 273 6.00 17.82 14.08
CA SER A 273 6.44 16.60 14.75
C SER A 273 7.95 16.41 14.61
N SER A 274 8.59 15.91 15.66
CA SER A 274 9.95 15.37 15.57
C SER A 274 9.96 13.88 15.88
N ALA A 275 10.78 13.12 15.15
CA ALA A 275 10.99 11.72 15.45
C ALA A 275 11.76 11.54 16.76
N LEU A 276 11.74 10.32 17.29
CA LEU A 276 12.49 9.93 18.48
C LEU A 276 13.84 9.29 18.12
N VAL A 277 13.90 8.61 16.96
CA VAL A 277 15.08 7.87 16.46
C VAL A 277 15.07 7.87 14.93
N LEU A 278 16.24 7.70 14.30
CA LEU A 278 16.48 7.50 12.86
C LEU A 278 16.28 8.72 11.97
N ASP A 279 15.25 9.53 12.23
CA ASP A 279 14.89 10.68 11.40
C ASP A 279 15.25 11.99 12.12
N SER A 280 16.15 12.78 11.52
CA SER A 280 16.50 14.11 12.03
C SER A 280 15.56 15.21 11.52
N ALA A 281 14.70 14.88 10.55
CA ALA A 281 13.78 15.85 9.97
C ALA A 281 12.67 16.23 10.94
N ILE A 282 12.34 17.52 10.96
CA ILE A 282 11.16 18.03 11.64
C ILE A 282 10.10 18.28 10.57
N ASN A 283 9.00 17.55 10.67
CA ASN A 283 7.93 17.58 9.68
C ASN A 283 6.75 18.40 10.21
N VAL A 284 6.24 19.31 9.38
CA VAL A 284 4.98 20.02 9.60
C VAL A 284 3.92 19.37 8.72
N TRP A 285 2.81 18.98 9.31
CA TRP A 285 1.73 18.23 8.67
C TRP A 285 0.47 19.07 8.57
N ASP A 286 -0.28 18.91 7.48
CA ASP A 286 -1.71 19.21 7.46
C ASP A 286 -2.46 17.93 7.84
N VAL A 287 -3.21 17.96 8.95
CA VAL A 287 -3.92 16.77 9.46
C VAL A 287 -4.96 16.22 8.47
N ARG A 288 -5.41 17.04 7.53
CA ARG A 288 -6.33 16.63 6.45
C ARG A 288 -5.62 15.82 5.36
N ARG A 289 -4.29 15.90 5.29
CA ARG A 289 -3.43 15.20 4.31
C ARG A 289 -2.35 14.40 5.05
N PRO A 290 -2.69 13.23 5.62
CA PRO A 290 -1.80 12.53 6.54
C PRO A 290 -0.58 11.86 5.89
N TYR A 291 -0.52 11.77 4.56
CA TYR A 291 0.51 10.98 3.85
C TYR A 291 1.76 11.77 3.48
N ILE A 292 1.63 13.08 3.26
CA ILE A 292 2.73 13.95 2.79
C ILE A 292 2.81 15.14 3.74
N PRO A 293 3.98 15.41 4.33
CA PRO A 293 4.15 16.59 5.16
C PRO A 293 4.05 17.85 4.30
N TYR A 294 3.42 18.88 4.89
CA TYR A 294 3.31 20.21 4.31
C TYR A 294 4.69 20.85 4.12
N ALA A 295 5.54 20.75 5.13
CA ALA A 295 6.91 21.28 5.12
C ALA A 295 7.84 20.37 5.91
N SER A 296 9.11 20.28 5.52
CA SER A 296 10.13 19.50 6.21
C SER A 296 11.39 20.32 6.46
N PHE A 297 12.00 20.12 7.62
CA PHE A 297 13.26 20.75 8.01
C PHE A 297 14.32 19.69 8.31
N ALA A 298 15.30 19.54 7.43
CA ALA A 298 16.44 18.62 7.59
C ALA A 298 17.75 19.37 7.92
N LYS A 299 17.69 20.37 8.82
CA LYS A 299 18.87 21.15 9.23
C LYS A 299 19.73 20.45 10.30
N HIS A 300 19.12 19.60 11.12
CA HIS A 300 19.74 18.89 12.22
C HIS A 300 20.53 17.67 11.75
N THR A 301 21.73 17.44 12.32
CA THR A 301 22.54 16.25 11.98
C THR A 301 22.08 14.99 12.70
N ASP A 302 21.42 15.16 13.85
CA ASP A 302 20.84 14.09 14.68
C ASP A 302 19.37 14.40 15.02
N VAL A 303 18.70 13.56 15.80
CA VAL A 303 17.26 13.66 16.09
C VAL A 303 16.92 14.87 16.97
N ALA A 304 16.01 15.71 16.49
CA ALA A 304 15.49 16.86 17.25
C ALA A 304 14.79 16.42 18.55
N THR A 305 15.34 16.83 19.69
CA THR A 305 14.90 16.45 21.03
C THR A 305 13.69 17.25 21.51
N CYS A 306 13.58 18.51 21.07
CA CYS A 306 12.47 19.39 21.40
C CYS A 306 12.18 20.39 20.29
N ILE A 307 10.92 20.80 20.21
CA ILE A 307 10.39 21.75 19.22
C ILE A 307 9.43 22.71 19.92
N ALA A 308 9.45 24.00 19.57
CA ALA A 308 8.42 24.97 19.98
C ALA A 308 8.27 26.11 18.97
N TRP A 309 7.05 26.61 18.81
CA TRP A 309 6.76 27.76 17.95
C TRP A 309 7.03 29.07 18.67
N LYS A 310 7.59 30.06 17.97
CA LYS A 310 7.92 31.40 18.50
C LYS A 310 6.69 32.29 18.79
N GLY A 311 5.53 31.69 19.01
CA GLY A 311 4.23 32.38 19.12
C GLY A 311 3.65 32.84 17.78
N ASP A 312 4.41 32.79 16.69
CA ASP A 312 3.97 33.09 15.33
C ASP A 312 3.92 31.79 14.48
N PRO A 313 3.19 31.77 13.35
CA PRO A 313 3.11 30.58 12.50
C PRO A 313 4.35 30.41 11.61
N PHE A 314 5.33 31.30 11.65
CA PHE A 314 6.41 31.37 10.66
C PHE A 314 7.72 30.78 11.16
N VAL A 315 7.95 30.82 12.47
CA VAL A 315 9.22 30.46 13.10
C VAL A 315 9.04 29.30 14.08
N LEU A 316 9.73 28.20 13.80
CA LEU A 316 9.83 27.04 14.66
C LEU A 316 11.24 26.93 15.25
N LEU A 317 11.34 26.90 16.57
CA LEU A 317 12.58 26.62 17.27
C LEU A 317 12.75 25.13 17.50
N SER A 318 13.98 24.63 17.37
CA SER A 318 14.29 23.24 17.64
C SER A 318 15.67 23.05 18.27
N THR A 319 15.77 22.08 19.16
CA THR A 319 17.02 21.65 19.79
C THR A 319 17.32 20.20 19.48
N ASN A 320 18.59 19.83 19.58
CA ASN A 320 19.06 18.48 19.27
C ASN A 320 20.20 18.03 20.22
N ARG A 321 20.51 16.74 20.18
CA ARG A 321 21.66 16.09 20.82
C ARG A 321 22.99 16.52 20.23
N ASP A 322 23.02 17.03 19.00
CA ASP A 322 24.20 17.66 18.37
C ASP A 322 24.65 18.98 19.05
N SER A 323 23.95 19.40 20.11
CA SER A 323 24.20 20.62 20.87
C SER A 323 23.91 21.92 20.12
N THR A 324 23.02 21.86 19.13
CA THR A 324 22.56 23.03 18.39
C THR A 324 21.15 23.45 18.78
N LEU A 325 20.92 24.76 18.72
CA LEU A 325 19.61 25.39 18.76
C LEU A 325 19.38 26.11 17.42
N HIS A 326 18.31 25.77 16.72
CA HIS A 326 17.99 26.27 15.39
C HIS A 326 16.71 27.11 15.38
N GLN A 327 16.72 28.18 14.57
CA GLN A 327 15.54 28.92 14.16
C GLN A 327 15.16 28.48 12.73
N ASN A 328 14.03 27.78 12.60
CA ASN A 328 13.54 27.26 11.33
C ASN A 328 12.41 28.15 10.81
N PHE A 329 12.66 28.81 9.69
CA PHE A 329 11.65 29.62 9.01
C PHE A 329 10.87 28.76 8.03
N ILE A 330 9.54 28.80 8.08
CA ILE A 330 8.67 28.03 7.16
C ILE A 330 8.93 28.40 5.69
N SER A 331 9.38 29.62 5.39
CA SER A 331 9.76 30.06 4.05
C SER A 331 11.02 29.38 3.50
N GLU A 332 11.85 28.78 4.36
CA GLU A 332 13.08 28.07 3.99
C GLU A 332 12.90 26.54 4.07
N ALA A 333 11.69 26.07 4.36
CA ALA A 333 11.42 24.64 4.48
C ALA A 333 11.37 23.99 3.10
N ASP A 334 11.78 22.73 3.04
CA ASP A 334 11.48 21.92 1.88
C ASP A 334 9.96 21.68 1.86
N LEU A 335 9.35 21.77 0.68
CA LEU A 335 7.91 21.55 0.45
C LEU A 335 7.71 20.25 -0.33
N PRO A 336 7.63 19.07 0.32
CA PRO A 336 7.59 17.78 -0.36
C PRO A 336 6.46 17.65 -1.36
N LEU A 337 5.33 18.33 -1.12
CA LEU A 337 4.19 18.35 -2.03
C LEU A 337 4.51 18.94 -3.41
N GLU A 338 5.40 19.94 -3.49
CA GLU A 338 5.79 20.54 -4.78
C GLU A 338 6.65 19.57 -5.60
N SER A 339 7.41 18.70 -4.94
CA SER A 339 8.21 17.65 -5.57
C SER A 339 7.43 16.36 -5.89
N ALA A 340 6.21 16.23 -5.35
CA ALA A 340 5.41 15.02 -5.52
C ALA A 340 4.88 14.88 -6.95
N ASN A 341 4.97 13.68 -7.51
CA ASN A 341 4.39 13.41 -8.82
C ASN A 341 2.85 13.45 -8.73
N GLN A 342 2.25 14.45 -9.37
CA GLN A 342 0.80 14.64 -9.44
C GLN A 342 0.13 13.90 -10.60
N GLN A 343 0.94 13.26 -11.44
CA GLN A 343 0.52 12.48 -12.59
C GLN A 343 0.59 10.99 -12.27
N GLY A 344 -0.36 10.25 -12.81
CA GLY A 344 -0.48 8.82 -12.58
C GLY A 344 -1.47 8.25 -13.58
N MET A 345 -1.27 6.99 -13.95
CA MET A 345 -2.04 6.33 -14.99
C MET A 345 -2.25 4.87 -14.61
N ALA A 346 -3.46 4.37 -14.80
CA ALA A 346 -3.85 3.01 -14.53
C ALA A 346 -4.74 2.51 -15.68
N ILE A 347 -4.59 1.23 -16.04
CA ILE A 347 -5.39 0.59 -17.09
C ILE A 347 -6.18 -0.54 -16.45
N ASN A 348 -7.48 -0.63 -16.74
CA ASN A 348 -8.30 -1.75 -16.29
C ASN A 348 -8.23 -2.95 -17.27
N ARG A 349 -8.83 -4.09 -16.90
CA ARG A 349 -8.84 -5.30 -17.74
C ARG A 349 -9.52 -5.12 -19.10
N ASP A 350 -10.39 -4.13 -19.21
CA ASP A 350 -11.16 -3.83 -20.42
C ASP A 350 -10.45 -2.83 -21.35
N GLY A 351 -9.29 -2.32 -20.93
CA GLY A 351 -8.51 -1.34 -21.67
C GLY A 351 -8.91 0.11 -21.41
N ASP A 352 -9.80 0.38 -20.45
CA ASP A 352 -10.07 1.74 -20.00
C ASP A 352 -8.83 2.28 -19.29
N LEU A 353 -8.47 3.50 -19.66
CA LEU A 353 -7.34 4.23 -19.13
C LEU A 353 -7.84 5.28 -18.15
N VAL A 354 -7.52 5.12 -16.87
CA VAL A 354 -7.68 6.18 -15.89
C VAL A 354 -6.36 6.91 -15.77
N PHE A 355 -6.37 8.23 -15.90
CA PHE A 355 -5.18 9.04 -15.69
C PHE A 355 -5.51 10.25 -14.84
N CYS A 356 -4.55 10.67 -14.03
CA CYS A 356 -4.63 11.89 -13.26
C CYS A 356 -3.64 12.92 -13.79
N CYS A 357 -4.09 14.17 -13.87
CA CYS A 357 -3.28 15.29 -14.33
C CYS A 357 -3.36 16.43 -13.30
N PRO A 358 -2.26 17.18 -13.11
CA PRO A 358 -2.26 18.35 -12.24
C PRO A 358 -3.22 19.40 -12.80
N VAL A 359 -4.15 19.84 -11.96
CA VAL A 359 -5.02 20.98 -12.26
C VAL A 359 -4.24 22.26 -11.96
N ASN A 360 -3.89 22.99 -13.01
CA ASN A 360 -3.44 24.36 -12.85
C ASN A 360 -4.66 25.23 -12.52
N LEU A 361 -4.93 25.46 -11.23
CA LEU A 361 -5.99 26.35 -10.75
C LEU A 361 -5.80 27.83 -11.18
N ASN A 362 -4.67 28.18 -11.81
CA ASN A 362 -4.34 29.53 -12.25
C ASN A 362 -4.90 29.94 -13.63
N LYS A 363 -5.90 29.24 -14.18
CA LYS A 363 -6.59 29.64 -15.42
C LYS A 363 -8.10 29.90 -15.26
N VAL A 364 -8.52 30.39 -14.10
CA VAL A 364 -9.76 31.17 -14.07
C VAL A 364 -9.40 32.57 -14.56
N GLU A 365 -9.62 32.84 -15.85
CA GLU A 365 -9.64 34.19 -16.39
C GLU A 365 -10.72 34.98 -15.63
N ILE A 366 -10.29 35.72 -14.60
CA ILE A 366 -11.11 36.76 -14.00
C ILE A 366 -11.31 37.80 -15.11
N GLN A 367 -12.46 37.74 -15.77
CA GLN A 367 -12.96 38.83 -16.58
C GLN A 367 -12.99 40.08 -15.70
N LYS A 368 -12.00 40.95 -15.86
CA LYS A 368 -11.93 42.25 -15.19
C LYS A 368 -13.12 43.09 -15.62
N SER A 369 -14.21 43.05 -14.87
CA SER A 369 -15.15 44.15 -14.86
C SER A 369 -14.47 45.33 -14.15
N LYS A 370 -14.27 46.41 -14.90
CA LYS A 370 -13.79 47.68 -14.36
C LYS A 370 -14.88 48.27 -13.48
N GLU A 371 -14.77 48.11 -12.16
CA GLU A 371 -15.42 49.03 -11.23
C GLU A 371 -14.48 49.44 -10.10
N SER A 372 -14.23 50.74 -10.07
CA SER A 372 -13.42 51.45 -9.09
C SER A 372 -14.15 51.50 -7.75
N SER A 373 -13.62 50.85 -6.71
CA SER A 373 -13.88 51.29 -5.34
C SER A 373 -12.70 50.99 -4.42
N ARG A 374 -12.11 52.07 -3.90
CA ARG A 374 -11.13 52.07 -2.81
C ARG A 374 -11.72 51.37 -1.59
N LYS A 375 -11.14 50.24 -1.16
CA LYS A 375 -11.25 49.76 0.23
C LYS A 375 -9.93 49.17 0.74
N THR A 376 -9.59 49.69 1.90
CA THR A 376 -8.52 49.40 2.87
C THR A 376 -8.04 47.95 2.97
N SER A 377 -6.72 47.82 3.05
CA SER A 377 -5.96 46.62 3.39
C SER A 377 -6.23 46.18 4.83
N THR A 378 -7.17 45.26 5.00
CA THR A 378 -7.21 44.34 6.13
C THR A 378 -7.09 42.94 5.56
N THR A 379 -5.90 42.37 5.74
CA THR A 379 -5.54 40.99 5.44
C THR A 379 -6.38 40.05 6.30
N THR A 380 -7.60 39.75 5.87
CA THR A 380 -8.20 38.44 6.15
C THR A 380 -7.45 37.47 5.25
N SER A 381 -6.40 36.84 5.77
CA SER A 381 -5.78 35.70 5.12
C SER A 381 -6.84 34.61 5.02
N GLY A 382 -7.52 34.56 3.87
CA GLY A 382 -8.20 33.35 3.43
C GLY A 382 -7.22 32.22 3.64
N GLU A 383 -7.67 31.15 4.30
CA GLU A 383 -6.92 29.93 4.49
C GLU A 383 -6.14 29.67 3.21
N GLU A 384 -4.81 29.67 3.29
CA GLU A 384 -3.96 29.39 2.15
C GLU A 384 -4.36 28.00 1.65
N GLU A 385 -5.26 27.98 0.67
CA GLU A 385 -5.55 26.88 -0.22
C GLU A 385 -4.25 26.57 -0.93
N LEU A 386 -3.33 25.86 -0.26
CA LEU A 386 -2.13 25.34 -0.89
C LEU A 386 -2.56 24.07 -1.61
N ASN A 387 -2.94 24.26 -2.88
CA ASN A 387 -2.07 24.28 -4.06
C ASN A 387 -1.46 22.91 -4.28
N THR A 388 -2.31 22.04 -4.81
CA THR A 388 -2.09 21.08 -5.90
C THR A 388 -3.25 20.09 -5.81
N SER A 389 -4.09 20.12 -6.82
CA SER A 389 -5.20 19.20 -7.01
C SER A 389 -4.98 18.48 -8.32
N SER A 390 -5.12 17.16 -8.31
CA SER A 390 -5.14 16.38 -9.55
C SER A 390 -6.58 16.02 -9.90
N GLU A 391 -6.95 16.21 -11.16
CA GLU A 391 -8.22 15.72 -11.69
C GLU A 391 -8.01 14.33 -12.26
N MET A 392 -8.93 13.42 -11.90
CA MET A 392 -8.98 12.08 -12.43
C MET A 392 -9.87 12.06 -13.67
N ASN A 393 -9.30 11.64 -14.79
CA ASN A 393 -10.00 11.46 -16.05
C ASN A 393 -10.05 9.98 -16.43
N VAL A 394 -11.14 9.58 -17.06
CA VAL A 394 -11.34 8.22 -17.56
C VAL A 394 -11.48 8.27 -19.06
N PHE A 395 -10.57 7.64 -19.77
CA PHE A 395 -10.66 7.38 -21.19
C PHE A 395 -11.18 5.95 -21.40
N ARG A 396 -12.30 5.84 -22.10
CA ARG A 396 -12.87 4.56 -22.54
C ARG A 396 -12.87 4.54 -24.07
N ASP A 397 -12.46 3.43 -24.68
CA ASP A 397 -12.54 3.30 -26.13
C ASP A 397 -14.02 3.34 -26.57
N PRO A 398 -14.44 4.31 -27.40
CA PRO A 398 -15.83 4.41 -27.88
C PRO A 398 -16.31 3.15 -28.61
N LYS A 399 -15.41 2.37 -29.20
CA LYS A 399 -15.75 1.10 -29.88
C LYS A 399 -16.19 0.01 -28.90
N ILE A 400 -15.62 0.01 -27.68
CA ILE A 400 -16.00 -0.90 -26.59
C ILE A 400 -17.30 -0.42 -25.94
N VAL A 401 -17.50 0.91 -25.83
CA VAL A 401 -18.73 1.51 -25.29
C VAL A 401 -19.96 1.27 -26.17
N MET A 402 -19.80 1.17 -27.50
CA MET A 402 -20.90 0.77 -28.41
C MET A 402 -21.30 -0.71 -28.28
N CYS A 403 -20.45 -1.56 -27.67
CA CYS A 403 -20.74 -2.96 -27.37
C CYS A 403 -21.44 -3.16 -26.01
N LEU A 404 -21.96 -2.10 -25.38
CA LEU A 404 -23.04 -2.21 -24.40
C LEU A 404 -24.37 -2.59 -25.07
N SER A 405 -24.32 -3.49 -26.04
CA SER A 405 -25.43 -4.35 -26.42
C SER A 405 -25.75 -5.24 -25.22
N ASP A 406 -27.03 -5.47 -24.98
CA ASP A 406 -27.56 -6.40 -23.98
C ASP A 406 -26.67 -7.66 -23.91
N GLU A 407 -26.18 -8.07 -22.73
CA GLU A 407 -25.29 -9.24 -22.59
C GLU A 407 -25.87 -10.49 -23.30
N ALA A 408 -27.20 -10.55 -23.38
CA ALA A 408 -27.96 -11.52 -24.16
C ALA A 408 -27.64 -11.51 -25.67
N GLU A 409 -27.50 -10.34 -26.29
CA GLU A 409 -27.16 -10.17 -27.70
C GLU A 409 -25.70 -10.59 -27.98
N CYS A 410 -24.81 -10.29 -27.04
CA CYS A 410 -23.42 -10.73 -27.09
C CYS A 410 -23.30 -12.26 -27.11
N ILE A 411 -24.00 -12.94 -26.19
CA ILE A 411 -24.01 -14.41 -26.11
C ILE A 411 -24.64 -15.04 -27.35
N GLN A 412 -25.73 -14.45 -27.88
CA GLN A 412 -26.39 -14.91 -29.10
C GLN A 412 -25.48 -14.80 -30.32
N THR A 413 -24.80 -13.66 -30.46
CA THR A 413 -23.87 -13.40 -31.57
C THR A 413 -22.69 -14.39 -31.52
N CYS A 414 -22.08 -14.59 -30.34
CA CYS A 414 -21.06 -15.61 -30.15
C CYS A 414 -21.58 -17.01 -30.49
N ALA A 415 -22.78 -17.39 -30.05
CA ALA A 415 -23.35 -18.73 -30.31
C ALA A 415 -23.61 -19.00 -31.79
N MET A 416 -23.94 -17.97 -32.57
CA MET A 416 -24.21 -18.08 -34.01
C MET A 416 -22.93 -18.02 -34.86
N GLN A 417 -21.94 -17.23 -34.44
CA GLN A 417 -20.75 -16.94 -35.25
C GLN A 417 -19.52 -17.78 -34.88
N TYR A 418 -19.50 -18.41 -33.70
CA TYR A 418 -18.40 -19.29 -33.31
C TYR A 418 -18.30 -20.51 -34.23
N LYS A 419 -17.07 -20.79 -34.63
CA LYS A 419 -16.72 -22.02 -35.34
C LYS A 419 -16.20 -23.03 -34.32
N LEU A 420 -16.88 -24.17 -34.25
CA LEU A 420 -16.56 -25.26 -33.32
C LEU A 420 -15.96 -26.49 -34.00
N ILE A 421 -15.94 -26.52 -35.34
CA ILE A 421 -15.42 -27.62 -36.15
C ILE A 421 -14.55 -27.02 -37.24
N GLY A 422 -13.34 -27.57 -37.43
CA GLY A 422 -12.37 -27.05 -38.39
C GLY A 422 -11.15 -27.96 -38.49
N ARG A 423 -10.23 -27.61 -39.40
CA ARG A 423 -9.04 -28.43 -39.67
C ARG A 423 -7.88 -28.12 -38.71
N SER A 424 -7.80 -26.92 -38.14
CA SER A 424 -6.77 -26.55 -37.16
C SER A 424 -7.35 -25.81 -35.96
N ILE A 425 -6.81 -26.09 -34.77
CA ILE A 425 -7.18 -25.39 -33.54
C ILE A 425 -6.80 -23.90 -33.61
N GLY A 426 -5.67 -23.57 -34.24
CA GLY A 426 -5.19 -22.20 -34.39
C GLY A 426 -6.19 -21.31 -35.14
N GLU A 427 -6.69 -21.78 -36.29
CA GLU A 427 -7.67 -21.06 -37.12
C GLU A 427 -9.03 -20.91 -36.41
N LEU A 428 -9.45 -21.93 -35.63
CA LEU A 428 -10.68 -21.87 -34.84
C LEU A 428 -10.58 -20.85 -33.71
N CYS A 429 -9.48 -20.87 -32.96
CA CYS A 429 -9.23 -19.92 -31.88
C CYS A 429 -9.07 -18.49 -32.41
N GLU A 430 -8.39 -18.28 -33.54
CA GLU A 430 -8.23 -16.96 -34.16
C GLU A 430 -9.58 -16.39 -34.63
N HIS A 431 -10.40 -17.18 -35.32
CA HIS A 431 -11.74 -16.76 -35.73
C HIS A 431 -12.63 -16.43 -34.52
N ASN A 432 -12.66 -17.31 -33.51
CA ASN A 432 -13.49 -17.11 -32.32
C ASN A 432 -13.00 -15.94 -31.46
N ALA A 433 -11.68 -15.68 -31.41
CA ALA A 433 -11.12 -14.47 -30.82
C ALA A 433 -11.62 -13.22 -31.55
N GLY A 434 -11.58 -13.21 -32.89
CA GLY A 434 -12.11 -12.09 -33.69
C GLY A 434 -13.59 -11.81 -33.42
N VAL A 435 -14.42 -12.86 -33.30
CA VAL A 435 -15.84 -12.73 -32.92
C VAL A 435 -15.99 -12.15 -31.51
N ALA A 436 -15.25 -12.67 -30.52
CA ALA A 436 -15.31 -12.15 -29.15
C ALA A 436 -14.88 -10.67 -29.06
N SER A 437 -13.86 -10.27 -29.84
CA SER A 437 -13.40 -8.89 -29.95
C SER A 437 -14.45 -7.98 -30.58
N SER A 438 -15.14 -8.43 -31.63
CA SER A 438 -16.20 -7.64 -32.30
C SER A 438 -17.43 -7.38 -31.42
N VAL A 439 -17.62 -8.20 -30.40
CA VAL A 439 -18.73 -8.16 -29.43
C VAL A 439 -18.32 -7.49 -28.11
N GLY A 440 -17.06 -7.07 -27.97
CA GLY A 440 -16.55 -6.41 -26.76
C GLY A 440 -16.26 -7.34 -25.57
N ARG A 441 -16.20 -8.67 -25.79
CA ARG A 441 -15.86 -9.65 -24.74
C ARG A 441 -14.35 -9.85 -24.64
N THR A 442 -13.67 -8.89 -24.01
CA THR A 442 -12.21 -8.81 -23.86
C THR A 442 -11.60 -10.04 -23.19
N THR A 443 -12.19 -10.52 -22.09
CA THR A 443 -11.70 -11.70 -21.34
C THR A 443 -11.79 -12.98 -22.17
N VAL A 444 -12.87 -13.14 -22.93
CA VAL A 444 -13.09 -14.30 -23.82
C VAL A 444 -12.14 -14.24 -25.03
N PHE A 445 -11.90 -13.06 -25.58
CA PHE A 445 -10.89 -12.82 -26.61
C PHE A 445 -9.49 -13.26 -26.14
N LEU A 446 -9.10 -12.88 -24.92
CA LEU A 446 -7.83 -13.30 -24.32
C LEU A 446 -7.75 -14.81 -24.16
N LEU A 447 -8.81 -15.47 -23.67
CA LEU A 447 -8.83 -16.92 -23.53
C LEU A 447 -8.60 -17.63 -24.88
N TRP A 448 -9.29 -17.21 -25.94
CA TRP A 448 -9.09 -17.80 -27.27
C TRP A 448 -7.66 -17.62 -27.78
N ASN A 449 -7.04 -16.46 -27.55
CA ASN A 449 -5.63 -16.24 -27.89
C ASN A 449 -4.68 -17.10 -27.06
N VAL A 450 -4.94 -17.28 -25.77
CA VAL A 450 -4.16 -18.18 -24.91
C VAL A 450 -4.25 -19.62 -25.43
N LEU A 451 -5.46 -20.11 -25.73
CA LEU A 451 -5.63 -21.45 -26.31
C LEU A 451 -4.95 -21.61 -27.66
N ARG A 452 -4.97 -20.56 -28.51
CA ARG A 452 -4.24 -20.53 -29.78
C ARG A 452 -2.73 -20.68 -29.57
N ILE A 453 -2.15 -19.88 -28.68
CA ILE A 453 -0.70 -19.87 -28.42
C ILE A 453 -0.24 -21.21 -27.82
N LEU A 454 -1.01 -21.76 -26.88
CA LEU A 454 -0.63 -22.97 -26.16
C LEU A 454 -0.72 -24.25 -27.01
N TYR A 455 -1.65 -24.31 -27.96
CA TYR A 455 -1.98 -25.56 -28.64
C TYR A 455 -1.87 -25.51 -30.18
N ASP A 456 -1.50 -24.37 -30.78
CA ASP A 456 -1.18 -24.31 -32.21
C ASP A 456 0.31 -24.59 -32.47
N HIS A 457 0.60 -25.78 -33.00
CA HIS A 457 1.94 -26.22 -33.35
C HIS A 457 2.65 -25.32 -34.39
N ARG A 458 1.93 -24.51 -35.18
CA ARG A 458 2.55 -23.55 -36.12
C ARG A 458 3.23 -22.38 -35.42
N VAL A 459 2.71 -21.95 -34.27
CA VAL A 459 3.26 -20.85 -33.47
C VAL A 459 4.43 -21.35 -32.60
N SER A 460 4.33 -22.56 -32.07
CA SER A 460 5.40 -23.17 -31.25
C SER A 460 6.71 -23.39 -32.03
N LEU A 461 6.65 -23.59 -33.34
CA LEU A 461 7.83 -23.80 -34.20
C LEU A 461 8.50 -22.50 -34.69
N ILE A 462 7.77 -21.39 -34.76
CA ILE A 462 8.34 -20.09 -35.18
C ILE A 462 9.21 -19.51 -34.05
N ALA A 463 8.77 -19.61 -32.79
CA ALA A 463 9.56 -19.20 -31.63
C ALA A 463 10.86 -20.02 -31.47
N LEU A 464 10.83 -21.32 -31.76
CA LEU A 464 12.02 -22.18 -31.66
C LEU A 464 13.02 -21.99 -32.81
N LYS A 465 12.59 -21.49 -33.98
CA LYS A 465 13.47 -21.34 -35.14
C LYS A 465 14.31 -20.06 -35.10
N GLU A 466 13.82 -18.99 -34.48
CA GLU A 466 14.54 -17.72 -34.35
C GLU A 466 15.68 -17.81 -33.30
N ASP A 467 15.52 -18.60 -32.24
CA ASP A 467 16.56 -18.76 -31.19
C ASP A 467 17.70 -19.71 -31.60
N ILE A 468 17.43 -20.70 -32.46
CA ILE A 468 18.45 -21.67 -32.90
C ILE A 468 19.33 -21.09 -34.04
N MET A 469 18.79 -20.18 -34.85
CA MET A 469 19.56 -19.55 -35.94
C MET A 469 20.24 -18.24 -35.56
N SER A 470 19.91 -17.63 -34.42
CA SER A 470 20.60 -16.44 -33.89
C SER A 470 21.75 -16.76 -32.92
N SER A 471 21.85 -18.00 -32.44
CA SER A 471 22.87 -18.43 -31.46
C SER A 471 24.09 -19.15 -32.06
N SER A 472 24.16 -19.30 -33.40
CA SER A 472 25.23 -20.05 -34.08
C SER A 472 26.20 -19.21 -34.90
N ASN A 473 26.33 -17.90 -34.65
CA ASN A 473 27.43 -17.10 -35.17
C ASN A 473 27.89 -16.06 -34.14
N ILE A 474 29.01 -16.33 -33.47
CA ILE A 474 30.10 -15.37 -33.20
C ILE A 474 31.35 -16.20 -32.80
N ASP A 475 32.40 -16.00 -33.60
CA ASP A 475 33.73 -16.59 -33.53
C ASP A 475 34.52 -16.26 -32.27
N SER A 476 35.49 -17.12 -31.95
CA SER A 476 36.71 -16.74 -31.23
C SER A 476 37.96 -17.14 -32.03
N SER A 477 38.66 -16.11 -32.51
CA SER A 477 40.07 -16.06 -33.00
C SER A 477 41.05 -16.82 -32.06
N PHE A 478 42.22 -17.36 -32.41
CA PHE A 478 43.36 -17.01 -33.30
C PHE A 478 44.30 -18.26 -33.22
N ASP A 479 45.02 -18.80 -34.23
CA ASP A 479 46.30 -18.31 -34.79
C ASP A 479 46.86 -19.37 -35.79
N GLY A 480 47.61 -18.95 -36.83
CA GLY A 480 48.51 -19.84 -37.59
C GLY A 480 48.54 -19.70 -39.12
N GLU A 481 49.44 -18.83 -39.61
CA GLU A 481 50.15 -18.80 -40.90
C GLU A 481 49.59 -19.56 -42.14
N ASN A 482 49.24 -18.82 -43.21
CA ASN A 482 50.04 -18.72 -44.45
C ASN A 482 49.24 -18.16 -45.65
N GLN A 483 49.87 -17.17 -46.30
CA GLN A 483 49.97 -16.98 -47.76
C GLN A 483 48.77 -16.54 -48.64
N ILE A 484 49.02 -15.35 -49.22
CA ILE A 484 48.87 -14.97 -50.65
C ILE A 484 47.46 -14.60 -51.16
N GLY A 485 47.35 -13.32 -51.56
CA GLY A 485 46.97 -13.01 -52.94
C GLY A 485 45.69 -12.20 -53.19
N SER A 486 45.90 -10.90 -53.39
CA SER A 486 45.37 -10.12 -54.54
C SER A 486 43.91 -9.64 -54.59
N LEU A 487 43.82 -8.30 -54.74
CA LEU A 487 42.95 -7.54 -55.67
C LEU A 487 41.43 -7.51 -55.32
N SER A 488 40.68 -6.42 -55.44
CA SER A 488 40.91 -5.03 -55.86
C SER A 488 39.58 -4.27 -55.72
N ASP A 489 39.68 -2.99 -55.39
CA ASP A 489 38.87 -1.85 -55.86
C ASP A 489 37.40 -1.64 -55.40
N GLU A 490 37.24 -0.48 -54.73
CA GLU A 490 36.30 0.66 -54.99
C GLU A 490 34.77 0.40 -54.97
N ASP A 491 33.89 1.25 -54.41
CA ASP A 491 33.92 2.69 -54.15
C ASP A 491 32.77 3.09 -53.17
N GLY A 492 32.89 4.25 -52.49
CA GLY A 492 31.72 5.15 -52.33
C GLY A 492 30.93 5.35 -51.00
N PHE A 493 31.58 5.87 -49.94
CA PHE A 493 31.13 6.99 -49.05
C PHE A 493 29.72 7.14 -48.37
N ARG A 494 29.82 7.40 -47.04
CA ARG A 494 29.03 8.25 -46.09
C ARG A 494 27.74 7.70 -45.44
N GLY A 495 27.92 7.09 -44.26
CA GLY A 495 27.77 7.77 -42.97
C GLY A 495 26.35 8.07 -42.46
N ASP A 496 25.85 7.22 -41.57
CA ASP A 496 25.02 7.64 -40.42
C ASP A 496 25.19 6.64 -39.26
N ARG A 497 25.46 7.17 -38.06
CA ARG A 497 25.56 6.41 -36.81
C ARG A 497 24.16 6.33 -36.17
N PRO A 498 23.67 5.15 -35.75
CA PRO A 498 22.68 5.07 -34.70
C PRO A 498 23.34 4.81 -33.33
N TYR A 499 22.74 5.45 -32.34
CA TYR A 499 23.08 5.51 -30.93
C TYR A 499 23.07 4.14 -30.23
N GLN A 500 23.97 3.98 -29.27
CA GLN A 500 24.08 2.85 -28.35
C GLN A 500 22.88 2.78 -27.38
N LEU A 501 22.30 1.59 -27.28
CA LEU A 501 21.36 1.18 -26.23
C LEU A 501 22.16 0.87 -24.96
N GLY A 502 21.85 1.54 -23.85
CA GLY A 502 22.46 1.30 -22.55
C GLY A 502 21.71 0.22 -21.79
N ASP A 503 22.44 -0.80 -21.33
CA ASP A 503 21.95 -1.88 -20.48
C ASP A 503 21.85 -1.42 -19.02
N PHE A 504 20.64 -1.49 -18.45
CA PHE A 504 20.39 -1.35 -17.01
C PHE A 504 20.39 -2.74 -16.36
N TYR A 505 21.41 -3.02 -15.55
CA TYR A 505 21.49 -4.18 -14.66
C TYR A 505 21.10 -3.77 -13.23
N PHE A 506 20.21 -4.54 -12.59
CA PHE A 506 20.00 -4.49 -11.14
C PHE A 506 21.13 -5.26 -10.45
N GLY A 507 21.88 -4.56 -9.59
CA GLY A 507 22.89 -5.15 -8.73
C GLY A 507 22.26 -5.88 -7.54
N ASN A 508 22.48 -7.19 -7.48
CA ASN A 508 22.43 -7.95 -6.23
C ASN A 508 23.80 -7.79 -5.56
N ALA A 509 23.89 -6.93 -4.56
CA ALA A 509 25.04 -6.92 -3.66
C ALA A 509 24.73 -7.85 -2.48
N GLU A 510 25.30 -9.05 -2.54
CA GLU A 510 25.46 -9.94 -1.39
C GLU A 510 26.32 -9.25 -0.33
N ILE A 511 25.85 -9.32 0.92
CA ILE A 511 26.51 -8.80 2.11
C ILE A 511 27.52 -9.84 2.58
N ASP A 512 28.80 -9.49 2.56
CA ASP A 512 29.88 -10.24 3.19
C ASP A 512 29.93 -9.93 4.70
N PRO A 513 30.16 -10.92 5.59
CA PRO A 513 30.15 -10.74 7.02
C PRO A 513 31.55 -10.33 7.52
N LEU A 514 31.67 -9.13 8.10
CA LEU A 514 32.89 -8.69 8.78
C LEU A 514 32.58 -8.13 10.18
N ASP A 515 33.26 -8.78 11.14
CA ASP A 515 33.82 -8.28 12.39
C ASP A 515 32.92 -7.52 13.38
N ALA A 516 32.35 -8.30 14.30
CA ALA A 516 31.89 -7.82 15.59
C ALA A 516 33.03 -7.93 16.62
N GLU A 517 33.87 -6.89 16.72
CA GLU A 517 34.68 -6.64 17.89
C GLU A 517 34.35 -5.28 18.51
N HIS A 518 33.98 -5.33 19.80
CA HIS A 518 34.06 -4.27 20.81
C HIS A 518 33.49 -2.89 20.46
N ASP A 519 32.23 -2.65 20.82
CA ASP A 519 31.85 -1.35 21.35
C ASP A 519 30.99 -1.48 22.62
N GLN A 520 31.57 -0.92 23.66
CA GLN A 520 31.23 -1.01 25.07
C GLN A 520 30.10 -0.01 25.38
N PHE A 521 28.87 -0.51 25.56
CA PHE A 521 27.76 0.32 26.01
C PHE A 521 27.78 0.46 27.55
N ASP A 522 28.16 1.65 28.01
CA ASP A 522 28.10 2.04 29.41
C ASP A 522 26.65 2.15 29.90
N PHE A 523 26.24 1.15 30.68
CA PHE A 523 25.04 1.17 31.50
C PHE A 523 25.28 2.05 32.73
N ILE A 524 24.43 3.05 32.96
CA ILE A 524 24.47 3.87 34.18
C ILE A 524 24.14 2.95 35.37
N GLY A 525 25.10 2.83 36.28
CA GLY A 525 25.11 1.88 37.38
C GLY A 525 24.00 2.06 38.42
N LEU A 526 23.55 0.92 38.93
CA LEU A 526 23.03 0.76 40.28
C LEU A 526 23.82 -0.38 40.93
N GLN A 527 24.54 -0.02 41.99
CA GLN A 527 25.14 -0.95 42.94
C GLN A 527 23.99 -1.45 43.82
N MET A 528 23.57 -2.70 43.66
CA MET A 528 22.67 -3.36 44.61
C MET A 528 23.50 -4.25 45.53
N ASP A 529 23.41 -3.94 46.82
CA ASP A 529 23.97 -4.71 47.92
C ASP A 529 23.44 -6.14 47.92
N SER A 530 24.35 -7.10 47.82
CA SER A 530 24.10 -8.52 47.97
C SER A 530 23.99 -8.87 49.45
N LYS A 531 22.81 -8.67 50.05
CA LYS A 531 22.41 -9.38 51.27
C LYS A 531 20.92 -9.75 51.21
N THR A 532 20.70 -11.05 51.35
CA THR A 532 19.46 -11.74 51.75
C THR A 532 18.26 -11.58 50.82
N VAL A 533 17.94 -12.62 50.05
CA VAL A 533 16.69 -13.41 50.17
C VAL A 533 16.95 -14.79 49.56
N GLU A 534 16.47 -15.80 50.29
CA GLU A 534 16.65 -17.24 50.09
C GLU A 534 15.98 -17.74 48.79
N GLU A 535 16.62 -18.73 48.18
CA GLU A 535 16.07 -19.53 47.07
C GLU A 535 14.93 -20.39 47.59
N ASP A 536 13.72 -20.22 47.04
CA ASP A 536 12.72 -21.28 47.05
C ASP A 536 11.66 -21.08 45.95
N ASN A 537 11.31 -22.20 45.33
CA ASN A 537 10.17 -22.50 44.45
C ASN A 537 10.38 -22.46 42.94
N ASP A 538 10.75 -23.63 42.43
CA ASP A 538 10.02 -24.39 41.40
C ASP A 538 8.73 -23.72 40.88
N TRP A 539 8.77 -23.34 39.61
CA TRP A 539 7.58 -23.17 38.78
C TRP A 539 7.76 -24.00 37.51
N GLU A 540 7.38 -25.28 37.58
CA GLU A 540 7.21 -26.13 36.39
C GLU A 540 5.94 -25.70 35.64
N VAL A 541 6.09 -25.44 34.34
CA VAL A 541 4.98 -25.15 33.44
C VAL A 541 4.32 -26.47 33.02
N PRO A 542 2.98 -26.58 33.00
CA PRO A 542 2.29 -27.81 32.57
C PRO A 542 2.57 -28.14 31.09
N VAL A 543 3.03 -29.37 30.83
CA VAL A 543 3.40 -29.89 29.50
C VAL A 543 2.17 -30.36 28.74
N GLU A 544 1.17 -29.50 28.52
CA GLU A 544 0.03 -29.83 27.65
C GLU A 544 -0.49 -28.58 26.93
N SER A 545 0.21 -28.11 25.88
CA SER A 545 -0.39 -27.43 24.71
C SER A 545 0.61 -26.87 23.68
N ILE A 546 1.64 -27.62 23.27
CA ILE A 546 2.12 -27.54 21.87
C ILE A 546 2.50 -28.96 21.44
N THR A 547 1.71 -29.59 20.57
CA THR A 547 2.17 -30.77 19.84
C THR A 547 3.10 -30.32 18.71
N LEU A 548 4.40 -30.61 18.83
CA LEU A 548 5.35 -30.55 17.72
C LEU A 548 4.87 -31.49 16.61
N ARG A 549 4.65 -30.97 15.40
CA ARG A 549 4.11 -31.80 14.30
C ARG A 549 5.09 -32.85 13.77
N HIS A 550 6.39 -32.77 14.07
CA HIS A 550 7.37 -33.82 13.78
C HIS A 550 8.55 -33.71 14.77
N GLU A 551 9.13 -34.84 15.19
CA GLU A 551 10.39 -34.88 15.93
C GLU A 551 11.55 -34.40 15.04
N ILE A 552 12.43 -33.54 15.57
CA ILE A 552 13.70 -33.23 14.90
C ILE A 552 14.61 -34.44 15.09
N ILE A 553 14.58 -35.33 14.11
CA ILE A 553 15.52 -36.44 14.02
C ILE A 553 16.84 -35.86 13.49
N HIS A 554 17.85 -35.74 14.37
CA HIS A 554 19.23 -35.47 13.96
C HIS A 554 19.85 -36.77 13.43
N GLU A 555 19.39 -37.24 12.27
CA GLU A 555 20.11 -38.26 11.51
C GLU A 555 21.13 -37.55 10.62
N PRO A 556 22.42 -37.91 10.70
CA PRO A 556 23.41 -37.39 9.76
C PRO A 556 23.06 -37.93 8.37
N ILE A 557 22.91 -37.03 7.40
CA ILE A 557 22.71 -37.40 6.00
C ILE A 557 24.01 -38.09 5.53
N VAL A 558 24.00 -39.42 5.58
CA VAL A 558 25.03 -40.28 5.00
C VAL A 558 24.57 -40.59 3.58
N ASN A 559 25.33 -40.11 2.59
CA ASN A 559 25.16 -40.26 1.13
C ASN A 559 24.46 -39.09 0.43
N ASP A 560 25.14 -37.94 0.40
CA ASP A 560 25.01 -37.00 -0.71
C ASP A 560 25.87 -37.51 -1.89
N PRO A 561 25.33 -37.75 -3.11
CA PRO A 561 26.08 -38.26 -4.26
C PRO A 561 27.15 -37.29 -4.80
N TYR A 562 27.25 -36.06 -4.26
CA TYR A 562 28.10 -35.00 -4.80
C TYR A 562 29.31 -34.61 -3.94
N ILE A 563 29.67 -35.42 -2.93
CA ILE A 563 30.87 -35.15 -2.12
C ILE A 563 31.96 -36.18 -2.45
N PRO A 564 33.06 -35.81 -3.14
CA PRO A 564 34.21 -36.69 -3.28
C PRO A 564 34.90 -36.86 -1.91
N ASN A 565 35.02 -38.11 -1.47
CA ASN A 565 35.66 -38.48 -0.22
C ASN A 565 37.17 -38.09 -0.18
N SER A 566 37.53 -37.43 0.92
CA SER A 566 38.84 -37.41 1.61
C SER A 566 40.11 -37.02 0.82
N ALA A 567 40.68 -35.87 1.19
CA ALA A 567 42.14 -35.71 1.30
C ALA A 567 42.51 -34.69 2.40
N PRO A 568 43.66 -34.86 3.08
CA PRO A 568 43.90 -34.39 4.44
C PRO A 568 44.54 -32.99 4.53
N LEU A 569 44.53 -32.47 5.76
CA LEU A 569 45.07 -31.20 6.23
C LEU A 569 46.30 -30.65 5.47
N ALA A 570 46.15 -29.38 5.10
CA ALA A 570 47.13 -28.30 5.01
C ALA A 570 48.63 -28.66 5.08
N ASN A 571 49.35 -28.35 3.99
CA ASN A 571 50.68 -27.77 4.08
C ASN A 571 50.98 -26.86 2.87
N LYS A 572 51.26 -25.59 3.19
CA LYS A 572 52.18 -24.63 2.58
C LYS A 572 52.19 -24.43 1.04
N LEU A 573 51.90 -23.18 0.69
CA LEU A 573 52.31 -22.39 -0.48
C LEU A 573 53.09 -23.11 -1.60
N ASN A 574 52.58 -22.99 -2.83
CA ASN A 574 53.32 -22.31 -3.90
C ASN A 574 52.42 -21.97 -5.10
N ASN A 575 52.54 -20.72 -5.56
CA ASN A 575 52.02 -20.22 -6.82
C ASN A 575 52.40 -21.14 -8.00
N ARG A 576 51.42 -21.58 -8.80
CA ARG A 576 51.57 -21.80 -10.24
C ARG A 576 50.20 -21.80 -10.93
N ILE A 577 50.09 -20.95 -11.94
CA ILE A 577 48.99 -20.78 -12.89
C ILE A 577 48.72 -22.12 -13.60
N THR A 578 47.48 -22.63 -13.53
CA THR A 578 46.99 -23.68 -14.46
C THR A 578 45.48 -23.54 -14.71
N SER A 579 45.15 -23.39 -15.99
CA SER A 579 43.85 -23.50 -16.68
C SER A 579 42.62 -23.97 -15.90
N ALA A 580 41.57 -23.15 -15.91
CA ALA A 580 40.22 -23.51 -15.46
C ALA A 580 39.66 -24.75 -16.21
N PRO A 581 38.89 -25.63 -15.54
CA PRO A 581 38.26 -26.76 -16.21
C PRO A 581 37.04 -26.28 -17.02
N LEU A 582 37.06 -26.52 -18.33
CA LEU A 582 35.91 -26.40 -19.22
C LEU A 582 34.83 -27.42 -18.79
N LEU A 583 33.66 -26.93 -18.40
CA LEU A 583 32.47 -27.73 -18.11
C LEU A 583 32.09 -28.57 -19.34
N ARG A 584 32.17 -29.89 -19.23
CA ARG A 584 31.75 -30.84 -20.27
C ARG A 584 30.37 -31.39 -19.93
N ILE A 585 29.33 -30.88 -20.60
CA ILE A 585 27.95 -31.37 -20.45
C ILE A 585 27.88 -32.78 -21.05
N THR A 586 27.74 -33.81 -20.20
CA THR A 586 27.73 -35.23 -20.60
C THR A 586 26.34 -35.76 -20.97
N SER A 587 25.28 -35.01 -20.68
CA SER A 587 23.93 -35.27 -21.19
C SER A 587 23.11 -33.98 -21.16
N PRO A 588 22.34 -33.65 -22.22
CA PRO A 588 21.42 -32.52 -22.14
C PRO A 588 20.42 -32.75 -21.01
N ALA A 589 20.18 -31.72 -20.19
CA ALA A 589 19.16 -31.78 -19.16
C ALA A 589 17.82 -32.17 -19.81
N LYS A 590 17.08 -33.12 -19.22
CA LYS A 590 15.70 -33.37 -19.62
C LYS A 590 14.92 -32.08 -19.35
N ILE A 591 14.55 -31.37 -20.40
CA ILE A 591 13.62 -30.25 -20.31
C ILE A 591 12.29 -30.88 -19.90
N ASP A 592 11.91 -30.72 -18.63
CA ASP A 592 10.53 -31.00 -18.22
C ASP A 592 9.64 -30.03 -18.99
N MET A 593 8.89 -30.57 -19.94
CA MET A 593 7.97 -29.77 -20.74
C MET A 593 6.88 -29.24 -19.81
N TRP A 594 6.82 -27.92 -19.66
CA TRP A 594 5.77 -27.24 -18.93
C TRP A 594 4.39 -27.67 -19.45
N ASN A 595 3.51 -28.14 -18.55
CA ASN A 595 2.16 -28.56 -18.90
C ASN A 595 1.19 -27.37 -18.70
N PRO A 596 0.64 -26.77 -19.77
CA PRO A 596 -0.25 -25.62 -19.64
C PRO A 596 -1.68 -25.99 -19.21
N SER A 597 -2.00 -27.29 -19.11
CA SER A 597 -3.36 -27.78 -18.88
C SER A 597 -3.94 -27.30 -17.55
N GLU A 598 -3.12 -27.12 -16.50
CA GLU A 598 -3.58 -26.58 -15.21
C GLU A 598 -4.14 -25.16 -15.35
N ILE A 599 -3.45 -24.31 -16.11
CA ILE A 599 -3.86 -22.91 -16.34
C ILE A 599 -5.17 -22.87 -17.12
N VAL A 600 -5.30 -23.75 -18.12
CA VAL A 600 -6.52 -23.85 -18.92
C VAL A 600 -7.70 -24.28 -18.04
N VAL A 601 -7.53 -25.26 -17.15
CA VAL A 601 -8.60 -25.64 -16.22
C VAL A 601 -9.00 -24.48 -15.30
N LYS A 602 -8.04 -23.77 -14.72
CA LYS A 602 -8.32 -22.60 -13.85
C LYS A 602 -9.05 -21.50 -14.61
N ALA A 603 -8.64 -21.23 -15.86
CA ALA A 603 -9.28 -20.23 -16.70
C ALA A 603 -10.73 -20.61 -17.05
N LEU A 604 -10.98 -21.86 -17.43
CA LEU A 604 -12.34 -22.34 -17.72
C LEU A 604 -13.25 -22.27 -16.49
N ARG A 605 -12.75 -22.64 -15.30
CA ARG A 605 -13.49 -22.49 -14.03
C ARG A 605 -13.81 -21.03 -13.73
N HIS A 606 -12.84 -20.13 -13.85
CA HIS A 606 -13.05 -18.69 -13.65
C HIS A 606 -14.16 -18.14 -14.55
N HIS A 607 -14.18 -18.50 -15.85
CA HIS A 607 -15.26 -18.08 -16.75
C HIS A 607 -16.63 -18.61 -16.33
N VAL A 608 -16.72 -19.84 -15.83
CA VAL A 608 -17.99 -20.40 -15.32
C VAL A 608 -18.42 -19.72 -14.03
N ASP A 609 -17.49 -19.42 -13.12
CA ASP A 609 -17.78 -18.74 -11.85
C ASP A 609 -18.29 -17.30 -12.09
N GLU A 610 -17.81 -16.64 -13.15
CA GLU A 610 -18.34 -15.35 -13.65
C GLU A 610 -19.67 -15.49 -14.41
N GLY A 611 -20.19 -16.71 -14.59
CA GLY A 611 -21.48 -16.98 -15.26
C GLY A 611 -21.40 -17.27 -16.77
N ASP A 612 -20.21 -17.26 -17.36
CA ASP A 612 -19.97 -17.49 -18.79
C ASP A 612 -19.73 -18.97 -19.13
N VAL A 613 -20.79 -19.76 -19.02
CA VAL A 613 -20.74 -21.20 -19.31
C VAL A 613 -20.54 -21.49 -20.81
N GLN A 614 -20.96 -20.55 -21.69
CA GLN A 614 -20.79 -20.68 -23.14
C GLN A 614 -19.33 -20.85 -23.52
N THR A 615 -18.45 -19.98 -22.99
CA THR A 615 -17.02 -19.99 -23.32
C THR A 615 -16.36 -21.28 -22.89
N ALA A 616 -16.68 -21.78 -21.69
CA ALA A 616 -16.11 -23.03 -21.20
C ALA A 616 -16.50 -24.24 -22.08
N VAL A 617 -17.78 -24.35 -22.46
CA VAL A 617 -18.26 -25.43 -23.32
C VAL A 617 -17.68 -25.31 -24.74
N CYS A 618 -17.66 -24.11 -25.31
CA CYS A 618 -17.12 -23.90 -26.66
C CYS A 618 -15.62 -24.21 -26.73
N ALA A 619 -14.83 -23.80 -25.73
CA ALA A 619 -13.43 -24.13 -25.63
C ALA A 619 -13.23 -25.66 -25.53
N LEU A 620 -13.99 -26.36 -24.67
CA LEU A 620 -13.93 -27.82 -24.54
C LEU A 620 -14.39 -28.59 -25.80
N ILE A 621 -15.13 -27.95 -26.71
CA ILE A 621 -15.46 -28.54 -28.02
C ILE A 621 -14.30 -28.39 -29.01
N VAL A 622 -13.65 -27.22 -29.00
CA VAL A 622 -12.55 -26.88 -29.93
C VAL A 622 -11.25 -27.63 -29.59
N LEU A 623 -11.02 -27.93 -28.31
CA LEU A 623 -9.84 -28.68 -27.87
C LEU A 623 -9.79 -30.11 -28.42
N SER A 624 -8.57 -30.59 -28.74
CA SER A 624 -8.34 -31.93 -29.27
C SER A 624 -8.63 -33.03 -28.22
N ASP A 625 -8.77 -34.28 -28.67
CA ASP A 625 -9.07 -35.42 -27.80
C ASP A 625 -7.97 -35.66 -26.76
N GLU A 626 -6.73 -35.49 -27.18
CA GLU A 626 -5.54 -35.65 -26.33
C GLU A 626 -5.54 -34.61 -25.20
N ILE A 627 -5.73 -33.32 -25.53
CA ILE A 627 -5.74 -32.25 -24.53
C ILE A 627 -6.89 -32.44 -23.54
N ARG A 628 -8.08 -32.83 -24.01
CA ARG A 628 -9.23 -33.05 -23.13
C ARG A 628 -9.06 -34.25 -22.21
N SER A 629 -8.42 -35.31 -22.70
CA SER A 629 -8.07 -36.44 -21.85
C SER A 629 -7.11 -36.04 -20.74
N GLU A 630 -6.21 -35.08 -21.01
CA GLU A 630 -5.29 -34.55 -20.01
C GLU A 630 -5.99 -33.63 -18.99
N LEU A 631 -6.92 -32.78 -19.44
CA LEU A 631 -7.74 -31.93 -18.54
C LEU A 631 -8.63 -32.74 -17.58
N THR A 632 -8.97 -33.98 -17.95
CA THR A 632 -9.84 -34.88 -17.15
C THR A 632 -9.08 -36.02 -16.48
N ASN A 633 -7.74 -36.01 -16.57
CA ASN A 633 -6.89 -37.10 -16.10
C ASN A 633 -6.98 -37.25 -14.57
N PRO A 634 -7.34 -38.43 -14.03
CA PRO A 634 -7.48 -38.64 -12.59
C PRO A 634 -6.18 -38.48 -11.80
N ARG A 635 -5.02 -38.49 -12.47
CA ARG A 635 -3.71 -38.27 -11.84
C ARG A 635 -3.50 -36.83 -11.36
N HIS A 636 -4.23 -35.88 -11.94
CA HIS A 636 -4.11 -34.47 -11.59
C HIS A 636 -5.14 -34.08 -10.52
N SER A 637 -4.68 -33.35 -9.50
CA SER A 637 -5.55 -32.79 -8.46
C SER A 637 -6.47 -31.70 -9.00
N TRP A 638 -6.00 -30.93 -9.98
CA TRP A 638 -6.70 -29.80 -10.59
C TRP A 638 -7.69 -30.18 -11.71
N ARG A 639 -7.83 -31.47 -12.06
CA ARG A 639 -8.65 -31.97 -13.18
C ARG A 639 -10.10 -31.46 -13.18
N LEU A 640 -10.73 -31.48 -14.35
CA LEU A 640 -12.17 -31.28 -14.51
C LEU A 640 -12.92 -32.59 -14.23
N LEU A 641 -13.90 -32.54 -13.33
CA LEU A 641 -14.76 -33.67 -13.03
C LEU A 641 -15.83 -33.82 -14.12
N HIS A 642 -16.19 -35.07 -14.44
CA HIS A 642 -17.21 -35.35 -15.46
C HIS A 642 -18.56 -34.72 -15.11
N GLY A 643 -18.92 -34.63 -13.82
CA GLY A 643 -20.13 -33.96 -13.36
C GLY A 643 -20.09 -32.43 -13.51
N GLU A 644 -18.92 -31.80 -13.37
CA GLU A 644 -18.75 -30.36 -13.63
C GLU A 644 -18.99 -30.07 -15.12
N ILE A 645 -18.34 -30.83 -16.00
CA ILE A 645 -18.46 -30.67 -17.46
C ILE A 645 -19.92 -30.91 -17.91
N GLU A 646 -20.58 -31.95 -17.38
CA GLU A 646 -21.98 -32.23 -17.70
C GLU A 646 -22.91 -31.09 -17.28
N SER A 647 -22.72 -30.54 -16.08
CA SER A 647 -23.45 -29.36 -15.60
C SER A 647 -23.26 -28.16 -16.52
N TRP A 648 -22.02 -27.87 -16.93
CA TRP A 648 -21.72 -26.77 -17.85
C TRP A 648 -22.45 -26.92 -19.19
N TRP A 649 -22.44 -28.13 -19.76
CA TRP A 649 -23.15 -28.40 -21.02
C TRP A 649 -24.66 -28.23 -20.88
N LEU A 650 -25.26 -28.73 -19.79
CA LEU A 650 -26.71 -28.62 -19.57
C LEU A 650 -27.13 -27.15 -19.41
N ASN A 651 -26.39 -26.39 -18.62
CA ASN A 651 -26.64 -24.95 -18.41
C ASN A 651 -26.50 -24.16 -19.72
N TYR A 652 -25.49 -24.47 -20.54
CA TYR A 652 -25.35 -23.83 -21.85
C TYR A 652 -26.49 -24.21 -22.81
N LEU A 653 -26.94 -25.46 -22.81
CA LEU A 653 -28.08 -25.88 -23.63
C LEU A 653 -29.39 -25.23 -23.18
N GLU A 654 -29.61 -25.04 -21.89
CA GLU A 654 -30.75 -24.26 -21.37
C GLU A 654 -30.69 -22.80 -21.82
N LEU A 655 -29.50 -22.20 -21.78
CA LEU A 655 -29.27 -20.83 -22.26
C LEU A 655 -29.62 -20.69 -23.76
N LEU A 656 -29.15 -21.62 -24.60
CA LEU A 656 -29.48 -21.64 -26.04
C LEU A 656 -30.98 -21.85 -26.30
N LYS A 657 -31.67 -22.67 -25.49
CA LYS A 657 -33.13 -22.84 -25.56
C LYS A 657 -33.86 -21.56 -25.18
N LYS A 658 -33.43 -20.87 -24.13
CA LYS A 658 -33.99 -19.58 -23.69
C LYS A 658 -33.92 -18.53 -24.81
N PHE A 659 -32.81 -18.50 -25.55
CA PHE A 659 -32.61 -17.65 -26.72
C PHE A 659 -33.20 -18.19 -28.04
N LYS A 660 -33.91 -19.34 -28.01
CA LYS A 660 -34.52 -19.99 -29.19
C LYS A 660 -33.52 -20.34 -30.31
N LEU A 661 -32.26 -20.58 -29.97
CA LEU A 661 -31.19 -20.96 -30.90
C LEU A 661 -31.12 -22.49 -31.09
N TRP A 662 -32.16 -23.07 -31.67
CA TRP A 662 -32.33 -24.52 -31.81
C TRP A 662 -31.28 -25.19 -32.71
N SER A 663 -30.82 -24.50 -33.75
CA SER A 663 -29.76 -24.97 -34.63
C SER A 663 -28.44 -25.09 -33.87
N CYS A 664 -28.03 -24.04 -33.17
CA CYS A 664 -26.82 -24.02 -32.33
C CYS A 664 -26.89 -25.08 -31.22
N ALA A 665 -28.05 -25.23 -30.56
CA ALA A 665 -28.24 -26.27 -29.54
C ALA A 665 -28.08 -27.68 -30.13
N THR A 666 -28.61 -27.92 -31.34
CA THR A 666 -28.46 -29.21 -32.03
C THR A 666 -27.01 -29.49 -32.39
N THR A 667 -26.27 -28.48 -32.89
CA THR A 667 -24.84 -28.65 -33.19
C THR A 667 -24.02 -28.92 -31.94
N VAL A 668 -24.29 -28.23 -30.82
CA VAL A 668 -23.59 -28.45 -29.53
C VAL A 668 -23.88 -29.84 -28.98
N ILE A 669 -25.13 -30.34 -29.10
CA ILE A 669 -25.49 -31.72 -28.72
C ILE A 669 -24.74 -32.73 -29.60
N GLN A 670 -24.70 -32.53 -30.92
CA GLN A 670 -24.01 -33.43 -31.84
C GLN A 670 -22.49 -33.49 -31.60
N LEU A 671 -21.90 -32.37 -31.15
CA LEU A 671 -20.48 -32.29 -30.81
C LEU A 671 -20.16 -32.75 -29.38
N SER A 672 -21.19 -32.93 -28.54
CA SER A 672 -21.00 -33.47 -27.20
C SER A 672 -20.57 -34.93 -27.24
N ARG A 673 -19.63 -35.30 -26.37
CA ARG A 673 -19.18 -36.70 -26.20
C ARG A 673 -19.75 -37.37 -24.96
N ILE A 674 -20.56 -36.62 -24.21
CA ILE A 674 -21.20 -37.08 -22.99
C ILE A 674 -22.48 -37.83 -23.38
N ARG A 675 -22.60 -39.08 -22.92
CA ARG A 675 -23.70 -39.98 -23.29
C ARG A 675 -25.07 -39.43 -22.89
N SER A 676 -25.19 -38.80 -21.72
CA SER A 676 -26.43 -38.20 -21.25
C SER A 676 -26.92 -37.07 -22.15
N ILE A 677 -26.00 -36.19 -22.60
CA ILE A 677 -26.33 -35.09 -23.51
C ILE A 677 -26.66 -35.60 -24.91
N LEU A 678 -25.93 -36.58 -25.44
CA LEU A 678 -26.25 -37.21 -26.73
C LEU A 678 -27.62 -37.90 -26.75
N GLN A 679 -28.07 -38.43 -25.60
CA GLN A 679 -29.40 -39.04 -25.48
C GLN A 679 -30.55 -38.04 -25.63
N LEU A 680 -30.33 -36.74 -25.43
CA LEU A 680 -31.35 -35.69 -25.64
C LEU A 680 -31.86 -35.63 -27.09
N HIS A 681 -31.03 -36.03 -28.07
CA HIS A 681 -31.46 -36.15 -29.46
C HIS A 681 -32.51 -37.26 -29.65
N ARG A 682 -32.52 -38.30 -28.80
CA ARG A 682 -33.42 -39.46 -28.93
C ARG A 682 -34.80 -39.23 -28.32
N THR A 683 -34.89 -38.41 -27.27
CA THR A 683 -36.16 -38.07 -26.62
C THR A 683 -36.98 -37.04 -27.39
N SER A 684 -36.33 -36.23 -28.24
CA SER A 684 -36.95 -35.09 -28.92
C SER A 684 -37.65 -35.41 -30.25
N THR A 685 -37.44 -36.61 -30.84
CA THR A 685 -38.04 -37.00 -32.13
C THR A 685 -38.84 -38.30 -31.99
N SER A 686 -40.18 -38.19 -31.94
CA SER A 686 -41.10 -39.34 -32.04
C SER A 686 -41.44 -39.62 -33.51
N VAL A 687 -41.10 -40.83 -34.00
CA VAL A 687 -41.44 -41.26 -35.35
C VAL A 687 -42.69 -42.13 -35.30
N TYR A 688 -43.82 -41.61 -35.80
CA TYR A 688 -45.04 -42.37 -35.99
C TYR A 688 -45.02 -43.04 -37.37
N LEU A 689 -45.02 -44.36 -37.40
CA LEU A 689 -45.26 -45.13 -38.62
C LEU A 689 -46.77 -45.38 -38.73
N THR A 690 -47.39 -45.15 -39.87
CA THR A 690 -48.81 -45.43 -40.13
C THR A 690 -48.99 -46.19 -41.44
N CYS A 691 -50.08 -46.95 -41.56
CA CYS A 691 -50.44 -47.62 -42.80
C CYS A 691 -50.93 -46.61 -43.85
N GLY A 692 -50.43 -46.68 -45.09
CA GLY A 692 -50.86 -45.80 -46.18
C GLY A 692 -52.33 -45.98 -46.61
N TRP A 693 -52.96 -47.10 -46.25
CA TRP A 693 -54.35 -47.41 -46.61
C TRP A 693 -55.34 -47.14 -45.47
N CYS A 694 -55.06 -47.62 -44.25
CA CYS A 694 -55.98 -47.49 -43.11
C CYS A 694 -55.54 -46.47 -42.06
N TYR A 695 -54.41 -45.80 -42.26
CA TYR A 695 -53.84 -44.74 -41.41
C TYR A 695 -53.59 -45.10 -39.93
N LYS A 696 -53.80 -46.36 -39.53
CA LYS A 696 -53.48 -46.84 -38.19
C LYS A 696 -51.97 -46.97 -37.98
N GLY A 697 -51.52 -46.70 -36.75
CA GLY A 697 -50.13 -46.76 -36.35
C GLY A 697 -49.53 -48.15 -36.51
N LEU A 698 -48.39 -48.27 -37.18
CA LEU A 698 -47.64 -49.51 -37.38
C LEU A 698 -46.60 -49.67 -36.28
N THR A 699 -46.70 -50.76 -35.52
CA THR A 699 -45.60 -51.23 -34.67
C THR A 699 -44.62 -52.01 -35.55
N ARG A 700 -43.31 -51.72 -35.41
CA ARG A 700 -42.20 -52.05 -36.33
C ARG A 700 -42.24 -53.41 -37.08
N ASN A 701 -41.75 -53.34 -38.33
CA ASN A 701 -41.20 -54.40 -39.20
C ASN A 701 -42.11 -55.56 -39.65
N ASN A 702 -43.27 -55.25 -40.22
CA ASN A 702 -43.95 -56.18 -41.14
C ASN A 702 -44.26 -55.48 -42.48
N ARG A 703 -44.03 -56.18 -43.61
CA ARG A 703 -44.29 -55.66 -44.97
C ARG A 703 -45.79 -55.43 -45.25
N ARG A 704 -46.67 -55.93 -44.38
CA ARG A 704 -48.12 -55.79 -44.46
C ARG A 704 -48.63 -55.16 -43.17
N CYS A 705 -49.59 -54.26 -43.29
CA CYS A 705 -50.27 -53.69 -42.13
C CYS A 705 -51.04 -54.78 -41.37
N TYR A 706 -50.80 -54.94 -40.07
CA TYR A 706 -51.51 -55.93 -39.23
C TYR A 706 -53.04 -55.75 -39.25
N ASN A 707 -53.52 -54.52 -39.40
CA ASN A 707 -54.95 -54.21 -39.35
C ASN A 707 -55.70 -54.35 -40.69
N CYS A 708 -55.04 -54.23 -41.85
CA CYS A 708 -55.72 -54.29 -43.16
C CYS A 708 -55.04 -55.19 -44.19
N GLN A 709 -53.92 -55.83 -43.82
CA GLN A 709 -53.06 -56.68 -44.64
C GLN A 709 -52.55 -56.09 -45.97
N HIS A 710 -52.87 -54.84 -46.28
CA HIS A 710 -52.35 -54.12 -47.44
C HIS A 710 -50.87 -53.74 -47.23
N SER A 711 -50.16 -53.64 -48.36
CA SER A 711 -48.73 -53.27 -48.44
C SER A 711 -48.52 -51.98 -49.23
N GLU A 712 -49.57 -51.18 -49.40
CA GLU A 712 -49.49 -49.93 -50.15
C GLU A 712 -48.70 -48.87 -49.38
N CYS A 713 -47.68 -48.32 -50.03
CA CYS A 713 -46.85 -47.25 -49.49
C CYS A 713 -47.53 -45.89 -49.73
N ALA A 714 -47.39 -44.96 -48.77
CA ALA A 714 -47.92 -43.62 -48.91
C ALA A 714 -47.33 -42.91 -50.15
N ARG A 715 -48.20 -42.39 -51.02
CA ARG A 715 -47.82 -41.62 -52.21
C ARG A 715 -47.97 -40.13 -51.93
N CYS A 716 -47.14 -39.33 -52.57
CA CYS A 716 -47.26 -37.88 -52.49
C CYS A 716 -48.44 -37.39 -53.33
N ALA A 717 -49.31 -36.57 -52.74
CA ALA A 717 -50.46 -35.98 -53.42
C ALA A 717 -50.11 -35.19 -54.69
N LEU A 718 -48.91 -34.59 -54.76
CA LEU A 718 -48.47 -33.76 -55.89
C LEU A 718 -47.74 -34.56 -56.97
N CYS A 719 -46.70 -35.31 -56.59
CA CYS A 719 -45.88 -36.02 -57.58
C CYS A 719 -46.31 -37.48 -57.83
N GLN A 720 -47.28 -37.99 -57.08
CA GLN A 720 -47.81 -39.37 -57.15
C GLN A 720 -46.76 -40.48 -56.94
N ARG A 721 -45.51 -40.13 -56.62
CA ARG A 721 -44.44 -41.09 -56.29
C ARG A 721 -44.52 -41.49 -54.83
N ILE A 722 -44.00 -42.67 -54.54
CA ILE A 722 -43.87 -43.20 -53.16
C ILE A 722 -42.96 -42.28 -52.34
N VAL A 723 -43.40 -41.93 -51.13
CA VAL A 723 -42.61 -41.14 -50.19
C VAL A 723 -41.64 -42.05 -49.45
N ARG A 724 -40.35 -41.93 -49.76
CA ARG A 724 -39.26 -42.59 -49.02
C ARG A 724 -38.72 -41.58 -48.00
N GLY A 725 -39.02 -41.79 -46.73
CA GLY A 725 -38.63 -40.89 -45.63
C GLY A 725 -39.82 -40.25 -44.94
N MET A 726 -39.65 -39.03 -44.43
CA MET A 726 -40.69 -38.32 -43.68
C MET A 726 -41.88 -37.94 -44.57
N TYR A 727 -43.09 -38.23 -44.10
CA TYR A 727 -44.35 -37.93 -44.76
C TYR A 727 -45.06 -36.78 -44.04
N ALA A 728 -45.25 -35.65 -44.73
CA ALA A 728 -46.03 -34.52 -44.21
C ALA A 728 -47.49 -34.72 -44.61
N TRP A 729 -48.42 -34.55 -43.67
CA TRP A 729 -49.85 -34.77 -43.90
C TRP A 729 -50.70 -33.79 -43.12
N CYS A 730 -51.85 -33.44 -43.69
CA CYS A 730 -52.82 -32.55 -43.09
C CYS A 730 -53.67 -33.32 -42.08
N ARG A 731 -53.74 -32.84 -40.83
CA ARG A 731 -54.50 -33.51 -39.75
C ARG A 731 -56.00 -33.62 -40.02
N GLY A 732 -56.58 -32.68 -40.78
CA GLY A 732 -58.02 -32.69 -41.05
C GLY A 732 -58.45 -33.60 -42.21
N CYS A 733 -57.72 -33.63 -43.33
CA CYS A 733 -58.10 -34.46 -44.50
C CYS A 733 -57.19 -35.67 -44.75
N ALA A 734 -56.20 -35.89 -43.89
CA ALA A 734 -55.20 -36.96 -43.96
C ALA A 734 -54.32 -37.07 -45.23
N HIS A 735 -54.55 -36.24 -46.24
CA HIS A 735 -53.73 -36.17 -47.44
C HIS A 735 -52.36 -35.54 -47.17
N GLY A 736 -51.34 -35.97 -47.91
CA GLY A 736 -49.97 -35.60 -47.65
C GLY A 736 -48.98 -36.01 -48.74
N GLY A 737 -47.70 -35.84 -48.47
CA GLY A 737 -46.64 -36.20 -49.40
C GLY A 737 -45.24 -35.87 -48.89
N HIS A 738 -44.29 -35.76 -49.82
CA HIS A 738 -42.93 -35.32 -49.50
C HIS A 738 -42.97 -33.95 -48.84
N ILE A 739 -42.20 -33.77 -47.76
CA ILE A 739 -42.11 -32.48 -47.04
C ILE A 739 -41.82 -31.32 -48.00
N GLY A 740 -40.86 -31.48 -48.92
CA GLY A 740 -40.49 -30.43 -49.87
C GLY A 740 -41.67 -30.00 -50.76
N HIS A 741 -42.38 -30.97 -51.34
CA HIS A 741 -43.53 -30.69 -52.21
C HIS A 741 -44.70 -30.08 -51.45
N MET A 742 -45.01 -30.59 -50.25
CA MET A 742 -46.07 -30.02 -49.41
C MET A 742 -45.74 -28.59 -48.98
N LYS A 743 -44.48 -28.33 -48.58
CA LYS A 743 -44.01 -26.98 -48.22
C LYS A 743 -44.16 -26.00 -49.38
N GLN A 744 -43.74 -26.38 -50.58
CA GLN A 744 -43.83 -25.52 -51.76
C GLN A 744 -45.28 -25.21 -52.13
N TRP A 745 -46.18 -26.21 -52.06
CA TRP A 745 -47.60 -26.00 -52.36
C TRP A 745 -48.28 -25.07 -51.36
N PHE A 746 -48.05 -25.26 -50.06
CA PHE A 746 -48.68 -24.45 -49.01
C PHE A 746 -48.08 -23.05 -48.84
N MET A 747 -46.98 -22.73 -49.52
CA MET A 747 -46.52 -21.34 -49.65
C MET A 747 -47.49 -20.48 -50.47
N GLU A 748 -48.16 -21.08 -51.46
CA GLU A 748 -48.99 -20.36 -52.42
C GLU A 748 -50.49 -20.72 -52.29
N ASN A 749 -50.82 -21.90 -51.75
CA ASN A 749 -52.18 -22.42 -51.72
C ASN A 749 -52.64 -22.78 -50.30
N LYS A 750 -53.89 -22.47 -49.97
CA LYS A 750 -54.52 -22.77 -48.66
C LYS A 750 -55.35 -24.06 -48.65
N TYR A 751 -55.57 -24.64 -49.83
CA TYR A 751 -56.40 -25.82 -50.02
C TYR A 751 -55.56 -27.05 -50.33
N CYS A 752 -56.12 -28.22 -49.96
CA CYS A 752 -55.46 -29.50 -50.14
C CYS A 752 -55.14 -29.78 -51.62
N PRO A 753 -53.90 -30.22 -51.94
CA PRO A 753 -53.47 -30.48 -53.33
C PRO A 753 -54.22 -31.61 -54.02
N THR A 754 -54.95 -32.46 -53.28
CA THR A 754 -55.77 -33.52 -53.86
C THR A 754 -57.15 -33.04 -54.34
N GLY A 755 -57.50 -31.77 -54.12
CA GLY A 755 -58.80 -31.21 -54.52
C GLY A 755 -59.97 -31.60 -53.61
N CYS A 756 -59.71 -32.11 -52.40
CA CYS A 756 -60.77 -32.55 -51.47
C CYS A 756 -61.57 -31.41 -50.79
N GLY A 757 -61.40 -30.16 -51.23
CA GLY A 757 -62.08 -28.98 -50.68
C GLY A 757 -61.65 -28.55 -49.28
N HIS A 758 -60.85 -29.36 -48.58
CA HIS A 758 -60.39 -29.06 -47.22
C HIS A 758 -59.33 -27.95 -47.20
N LYS A 759 -59.56 -26.95 -46.35
CA LYS A 759 -58.61 -25.87 -46.06
C LYS A 759 -57.58 -26.38 -45.05
N CYS A 760 -56.44 -26.84 -45.53
CA CYS A 760 -55.35 -27.37 -44.70
C CYS A 760 -54.52 -26.25 -44.08
N GLU A 761 -55.20 -25.30 -43.44
CA GLU A 761 -54.60 -24.24 -42.63
C GLU A 761 -54.44 -24.75 -41.21
N TYR A 762 -53.34 -25.46 -40.92
CA TYR A 762 -52.90 -25.77 -39.55
C TYR A 762 -51.39 -25.79 -39.44
#